data_AF-A0A143PQ28-F1
#
_entry.id   AF-A0A143PQ28-F1
#
_cell.length_a   1.000
_cell.length_b   1.000
_cell.length_c   1.000
_cell.angle_alpha   90.00
_cell.angle_beta   90.00
_cell.angle_gamma   90.00
#
_symmetry.space_group_name_H-M   'P 1'
#
loop_
_entity.id
_entity.type
_entity.pdbx_description
1 polymer ?
#
loop_
_entity_poly.entity_id
_entity_poly.type
_entity_poly.pdbx_seq_one_letter_code
_entity_poly.pdbx_strand_id
1 'polypeptide(L)'
;MSLRSTHVLRLFCVLSCLLFTPALVWAQDTSRWFLAEGASNAVLEEEILVGNPGAYDLTVTVTLLPDPSAQLAPGTTLSRAFPLQATGRLTVRVAQAFPGLNGAASATVSAVRAGTSTPENIVVERSMYFPDGTRAGGHNASGVTATAQRWILAEGASGMFSTFILVANPNATTVSVRIQYLKSTGDIVTFERTLPANSRTTFWPQVEYPAQLGSAEFSTVVESTEPGKLIVAERAMYFDPSPTGSGFQRSGHDAVGVPEASYEWYFAEGYTGGNAQTAFETFLLLANTNGAATTASVTYQLDSGQTVTRDYALAPNQRLTVWVDQEGRSFDARLKAASFGMTVRATQPIVAERSMYWGTPSAADPTTPTLPWREGHATAGSPVLASRWAFAEGREGEDGSVRPYSTFFLLSNPSASAVNVKATFFTEDGGGVTTTRTIAAGGRANIWTAESALGALANRRFAVAIESTNGGTFVAERAMYAFSDFRAGHVNMGTPWPGVIAAPAHPPATVTITGISPAQVRLSGGEPITISGTGFSIDSEVTLDGIPMTVTSATSTTITAITPVRTATTGFGSVGPSRVRVTASGFTTVAGTIQRVFRVLAIGDSFTEGQLVERIPIPPPPPTPTNPTPVSPGFTQTYSFANPPYPEALEGVLHTDAQYGATADVDNAGFSGECASIAGCSGNPTRGADRIGPLVTARKYDVVIILEGFNDLNAGGSLSGAITALRSMGTTARASGATVVMGRIQVMRSDMLDAIRTMALEEMFTRVDFGASVEIGTDDVHPTQDGYETMAGIVYGVIKGTIK
;
A
#
# COMPACT_ATOMS: atom_id res chain seq x y z
N MET A 1 0.64 -92.80 -13.44
CA MET A 1 -0.68 -92.97 -14.11
C MET A 1 -1.77 -92.53 -13.14
N SER A 2 -2.87 -91.86 -13.51
CA SER A 2 -3.24 -91.17 -14.76
C SER A 2 -4.47 -90.27 -14.49
N LEU A 3 -4.40 -88.98 -14.86
CA LEU A 3 -5.36 -88.15 -15.65
C LEU A 3 -6.87 -88.54 -15.66
N ARG A 4 -7.89 -87.65 -15.64
CA ARG A 4 -7.96 -86.17 -15.75
C ARG A 4 -9.40 -85.63 -15.44
N SER A 5 -9.52 -84.30 -15.29
CA SER A 5 -10.69 -83.44 -15.62
C SER A 5 -11.66 -82.97 -14.51
N THR A 6 -12.25 -81.80 -14.78
CA THR A 6 -13.02 -80.86 -13.93
C THR A 6 -14.35 -80.45 -14.64
N HIS A 7 -15.28 -79.61 -14.15
CA HIS A 7 -15.32 -78.54 -13.13
C HIS A 7 -16.67 -78.42 -12.38
N VAL A 8 -16.60 -77.96 -11.12
CA VAL A 8 -17.39 -76.89 -10.44
C VAL A 8 -18.89 -76.71 -10.75
N LEU A 9 -19.70 -76.75 -9.67
CA LEU A 9 -21.15 -76.47 -9.66
C LEU A 9 -21.47 -75.02 -9.19
N ARG A 10 -22.58 -74.45 -9.68
CA ARG A 10 -23.06 -73.10 -9.36
C ARG A 10 -23.71 -73.02 -7.97
N LEU A 11 -23.56 -71.87 -7.30
CA LEU A 11 -24.44 -71.44 -6.19
C LEU A 11 -24.91 -70.00 -6.45
N PHE A 12 -26.18 -69.70 -6.16
CA PHE A 12 -26.74 -68.35 -6.28
C PHE A 12 -26.17 -67.43 -5.20
N CYS A 13 -25.88 -66.18 -5.56
CA CYS A 13 -25.56 -65.11 -4.60
C CYS A 13 -26.41 -63.88 -4.93
N VAL A 14 -27.06 -63.30 -3.92
CA VAL A 14 -27.92 -62.12 -4.06
C VAL A 14 -27.04 -60.88 -4.15
N LEU A 15 -27.06 -60.19 -5.29
CA LEU A 15 -26.29 -58.97 -5.49
C LEU A 15 -27.05 -57.76 -4.94
N SER A 16 -26.70 -57.31 -3.73
CA SER A 16 -27.21 -56.05 -3.20
C SER A 16 -26.56 -54.87 -3.92
N CYS A 17 -27.34 -54.08 -4.65
CA CYS A 17 -26.88 -52.82 -5.22
C CYS A 17 -26.63 -51.78 -4.12
N LEU A 18 -25.41 -51.74 -3.61
CA LEU A 18 -24.90 -50.61 -2.83
C LEU A 18 -24.76 -49.39 -3.74
N LEU A 19 -25.71 -48.47 -3.62
CA LEU A 19 -25.56 -47.10 -4.10
C LEU A 19 -24.40 -46.45 -3.35
N PHE A 20 -23.24 -46.31 -4.01
CA PHE A 20 -22.16 -45.47 -3.51
C PHE A 20 -22.59 -44.01 -3.59
N THR A 21 -23.15 -43.48 -2.50
CA THR A 21 -23.15 -42.04 -2.27
C THR A 21 -21.70 -41.59 -2.05
N PRO A 22 -21.17 -40.61 -2.80
CA PRO A 22 -19.87 -40.03 -2.53
C PRO A 22 -19.95 -39.06 -1.34
N ALA A 23 -20.38 -39.57 -0.18
CA ALA A 23 -20.27 -38.88 1.10
C ALA A 23 -18.85 -39.07 1.67
N LEU A 24 -17.84 -38.66 0.89
CA LEU A 24 -16.49 -38.45 1.39
C LEU A 24 -16.52 -37.21 2.28
N VAL A 25 -16.91 -37.41 3.54
CA VAL A 25 -16.67 -36.44 4.61
C VAL A 25 -15.18 -36.38 4.86
N TRP A 26 -14.47 -35.62 4.03
CA TRP A 26 -13.18 -35.08 4.43
C TRP A 26 -13.49 -34.13 5.60
N ALA A 27 -12.96 -34.44 6.78
CA ALA A 27 -12.78 -33.42 7.80
C ALA A 27 -11.80 -32.41 7.19
N GLN A 28 -12.34 -31.31 6.66
CA GLN A 28 -11.56 -30.28 6.01
C GLN A 28 -10.65 -29.64 7.07
N ASP A 29 -9.35 -29.94 6.99
CA ASP A 29 -8.34 -29.40 7.88
C ASP A 29 -8.15 -27.91 7.59
N THR A 30 -9.02 -27.10 8.19
CA THR A 30 -9.00 -25.64 8.09
C THR A 30 -7.93 -25.03 8.99
N SER A 31 -7.05 -25.83 9.62
CA SER A 31 -5.88 -25.30 10.34
C SER A 31 -4.68 -25.09 9.42
N ARG A 32 -4.70 -25.55 8.16
CA ARG A 32 -3.60 -25.36 7.20
C ARG A 32 -4.13 -24.97 5.83
N TRP A 33 -3.47 -23.99 5.22
CA TRP A 33 -3.85 -23.34 3.99
C TRP A 33 -2.65 -23.14 3.07
N PHE A 34 -2.94 -23.04 1.77
CA PHE A 34 -1.97 -22.84 0.70
C PHE A 34 -2.45 -21.73 -0.23
N LEU A 35 -1.53 -20.87 -0.65
CA LEU A 35 -1.69 -19.82 -1.66
C LEU A 35 -0.76 -20.15 -2.84
N ALA A 36 -1.17 -19.92 -4.08
CA ALA A 36 -0.35 -20.21 -5.26
C ALA A 36 0.29 -18.96 -5.89
N GLU A 37 -0.39 -17.82 -5.82
CA GLU A 37 0.16 -16.50 -6.08
C GLU A 37 0.72 -15.83 -4.82
N GLY A 38 1.53 -14.79 -5.06
CA GLY A 38 2.07 -13.85 -4.08
C GLY A 38 3.33 -13.17 -4.63
N ALA A 39 3.55 -11.90 -4.25
CA ALA A 39 4.76 -11.16 -4.58
C ALA A 39 4.97 -9.92 -3.69
N SER A 40 6.23 -9.67 -3.35
CA SER A 40 6.69 -8.47 -2.66
C SER A 40 7.83 -7.86 -3.46
N ASN A 41 7.53 -6.84 -4.28
CA ASN A 41 8.50 -6.18 -5.16
C ASN A 41 8.03 -4.76 -5.54
N ALA A 42 8.72 -4.10 -6.48
CA ALA A 42 8.41 -2.74 -6.92
C ALA A 42 7.10 -2.58 -7.74
N VAL A 43 6.43 -3.68 -8.09
CA VAL A 43 5.20 -3.72 -8.91
C VAL A 43 4.00 -4.25 -8.13
N LEU A 44 4.21 -5.03 -7.06
CA LEU A 44 3.14 -5.65 -6.27
C LEU A 44 3.45 -5.64 -4.76
N GLU A 45 2.46 -5.23 -3.97
CA GLU A 45 2.42 -5.32 -2.51
C GLU A 45 1.41 -6.41 -2.09
N GLU A 46 1.87 -7.42 -1.36
CA GLU A 46 1.04 -8.52 -0.85
C GLU A 46 0.65 -8.34 0.62
N GLU A 47 -0.63 -8.56 0.91
CA GLU A 47 -1.18 -8.74 2.25
C GLU A 47 -1.79 -10.15 2.39
N ILE A 48 -1.23 -11.00 3.24
CA ILE A 48 -1.84 -12.28 3.63
C ILE A 48 -2.79 -12.03 4.80
N LEU A 49 -4.02 -12.54 4.70
CA LEU A 49 -5.13 -12.18 5.56
C LEU A 49 -5.65 -13.43 6.26
N VAL A 50 -5.80 -13.38 7.58
CA VAL A 50 -6.21 -14.54 8.37
C VAL A 50 -7.33 -14.15 9.33
N GLY A 51 -8.47 -14.82 9.23
CA GLY A 51 -9.60 -14.69 10.15
C GLY A 51 -9.63 -15.84 11.16
N ASN A 52 -9.98 -15.54 12.42
CA ASN A 52 -10.22 -16.53 13.46
C ASN A 52 -11.68 -16.47 13.96
N PRO A 53 -12.60 -17.24 13.36
CA PRO A 53 -13.97 -17.39 13.87
C PRO A 53 -14.07 -18.18 15.18
N GLY A 54 -12.96 -18.70 15.71
CA GLY A 54 -12.89 -19.54 16.91
C GLY A 54 -12.79 -18.78 18.23
N ALA A 55 -12.92 -19.51 19.33
CA ALA A 55 -12.92 -18.99 20.71
C ALA A 55 -11.54 -19.05 21.41
N TYR A 56 -10.47 -19.32 20.67
CA TYR A 56 -9.11 -19.48 21.21
C TYR A 56 -8.13 -18.53 20.53
N ASP A 57 -7.20 -17.99 21.32
CA ASP A 57 -6.02 -17.30 20.79
C ASP A 57 -5.13 -18.32 20.08
N LEU A 58 -4.56 -17.90 18.94
CA LEU A 58 -3.81 -18.74 18.01
C LEU A 58 -2.39 -18.21 17.81
N THR A 59 -1.49 -19.13 17.47
CA THR A 59 -0.21 -18.85 16.82
C THR A 59 -0.33 -19.23 15.36
N VAL A 60 -0.37 -18.23 14.48
CA VAL A 60 -0.45 -18.39 13.02
C VAL A 60 0.96 -18.37 12.44
N THR A 61 1.37 -19.41 11.73
CA THR A 61 2.66 -19.49 11.04
C THR A 61 2.48 -19.31 9.55
N VAL A 62 3.12 -18.29 8.97
CA VAL A 62 3.23 -18.07 7.52
C VAL A 62 4.60 -18.54 7.06
N THR A 63 4.65 -19.41 6.06
CA THR A 63 5.89 -19.89 5.43
C THR A 63 5.84 -19.64 3.93
N LEU A 64 6.75 -18.82 3.43
CA LEU A 64 6.86 -18.45 2.02
C LEU A 64 7.52 -19.56 1.18
N LEU A 65 7.09 -19.63 -0.07
CA LEU A 65 7.56 -20.52 -1.14
C LEU A 65 8.04 -19.63 -2.31
N PRO A 66 9.27 -19.09 -2.26
CA PRO A 66 9.77 -18.16 -3.27
C PRO A 66 9.85 -18.77 -4.66
N ASP A 67 9.73 -17.93 -5.69
CA ASP A 67 10.15 -18.29 -7.04
C ASP A 67 11.69 -18.36 -7.15
N PRO A 68 12.28 -19.24 -8.00
CA PRO A 68 13.73 -19.28 -8.21
C PRO A 68 14.38 -17.97 -8.70
N SER A 69 13.61 -17.04 -9.28
CA SER A 69 14.08 -15.70 -9.67
C SER A 69 13.93 -14.65 -8.56
N ALA A 70 13.26 -14.96 -7.46
CA ALA A 70 13.12 -14.06 -6.33
C ALA A 70 14.47 -13.83 -5.63
N GLN A 71 14.81 -12.57 -5.40
CA GLN A 71 16.02 -12.19 -4.69
C GLN A 71 15.79 -12.30 -3.19
N LEU A 72 16.69 -13.01 -2.51
CA LEU A 72 16.69 -13.17 -1.05
C LEU A 72 17.97 -12.56 -0.47
N ALA A 73 17.82 -11.62 0.46
CA ALA A 73 18.95 -11.08 1.22
C ALA A 73 19.61 -12.17 2.08
N PRO A 74 20.92 -12.11 2.34
CA PRO A 74 21.59 -13.05 3.24
C PRO A 74 20.91 -13.14 4.60
N GLY A 75 20.59 -14.35 5.05
CA GLY A 75 19.89 -14.59 6.33
C GLY A 75 18.37 -14.38 6.31
N THR A 76 17.75 -14.20 5.14
CA THR A 76 16.28 -14.06 5.03
C THR A 76 15.56 -15.26 5.64
N THR A 77 14.75 -15.00 6.66
CA THR A 77 13.85 -15.98 7.27
C THR A 77 12.59 -16.11 6.40
N LEU A 78 12.28 -17.32 5.93
CA LEU A 78 11.08 -17.59 5.11
C LEU A 78 9.85 -18.06 5.90
N SER A 79 9.95 -18.28 7.21
CA SER A 79 8.85 -18.73 8.07
C SER A 79 8.74 -17.88 9.32
N ARG A 80 7.56 -17.34 9.63
CA ARG A 80 7.31 -16.49 10.80
C ARG A 80 5.98 -16.81 11.46
N ALA A 81 5.96 -16.73 12.79
CA ALA A 81 4.79 -16.91 13.62
C ALA A 81 4.24 -15.55 14.09
N PHE A 82 2.91 -15.44 14.14
CA PHE A 82 2.16 -14.24 14.50
C PHE A 82 1.07 -14.62 15.51
N PRO A 83 0.82 -13.78 16.55
CA PRO A 83 -0.35 -13.96 17.40
C PRO A 83 -1.63 -13.58 16.64
N LEU A 84 -2.72 -14.30 16.89
CA LEU A 84 -4.06 -13.97 16.41
C LEU A 84 -5.07 -14.27 17.52
N GLN A 85 -5.74 -13.23 18.02
CA GLN A 85 -6.70 -13.38 19.12
C GLN A 85 -7.93 -14.20 18.71
N ALA A 86 -8.60 -14.79 19.71
CA ALA A 86 -9.97 -15.29 19.59
C ALA A 86 -10.88 -14.22 18.96
N THR A 87 -11.80 -14.65 18.08
CA THR A 87 -12.74 -13.74 17.38
C THR A 87 -12.09 -12.53 16.71
N GLY A 88 -10.83 -12.65 16.27
CA GLY A 88 -10.05 -11.58 15.66
C GLY A 88 -9.67 -11.82 14.20
N ARG A 89 -8.86 -10.91 13.65
CA ARG A 89 -8.19 -11.05 12.36
C ARG A 89 -6.74 -10.60 12.39
N LEU A 90 -5.98 -11.00 11.37
CA LEU A 90 -4.59 -10.62 11.14
C LEU A 90 -4.40 -10.20 9.67
N THR A 91 -3.61 -9.14 9.44
CA THR A 91 -2.96 -8.86 8.15
C THR A 91 -1.45 -9.03 8.33
N VAL A 92 -0.84 -9.88 7.52
CA VAL A 92 0.61 -9.98 7.36
C VAL A 92 0.99 -9.27 6.06
N ARG A 93 1.53 -8.05 6.15
CA ARG A 93 2.13 -7.36 4.99
C ARG A 93 3.46 -8.01 4.65
N VAL A 94 3.57 -8.66 3.50
CA VAL A 94 4.73 -9.52 3.19
C VAL A 94 6.03 -8.71 3.15
N ALA A 95 6.02 -7.50 2.58
CA ALA A 95 7.21 -6.63 2.55
C ALA A 95 7.74 -6.23 3.95
N GLN A 96 6.85 -6.06 4.94
CA GLN A 96 7.23 -5.71 6.32
C GLN A 96 7.61 -6.96 7.13
N ALA A 97 6.87 -8.05 6.94
CA ALA A 97 7.12 -9.31 7.62
C ALA A 97 8.36 -10.04 7.09
N PHE A 98 8.71 -9.88 5.81
CA PHE A 98 9.78 -10.59 5.13
C PHE A 98 10.67 -9.63 4.32
N PRO A 99 11.30 -8.61 4.96
CA PRO A 99 11.98 -7.50 4.26
C PRO A 99 13.24 -7.90 3.47
N GLY A 100 13.66 -9.16 3.56
CA GLY A 100 14.73 -9.72 2.73
C GLY A 100 14.25 -10.31 1.40
N LEU A 101 12.94 -10.40 1.15
CA LEU A 101 12.35 -10.87 -0.11
C LEU A 101 12.14 -9.69 -1.08
N ASN A 102 12.70 -9.81 -2.28
CA ASN A 102 12.32 -9.01 -3.45
C ASN A 102 12.00 -9.94 -4.63
N GLY A 103 10.72 -10.14 -4.92
CA GLY A 103 10.26 -11.00 -5.99
C GLY A 103 8.91 -11.65 -5.70
N ALA A 104 8.56 -12.66 -6.50
CA ALA A 104 7.34 -13.43 -6.32
C ALA A 104 7.56 -14.61 -5.36
N ALA A 105 6.61 -14.85 -4.47
CA ALA A 105 6.63 -15.95 -3.51
C ALA A 105 5.19 -16.28 -3.15
N SER A 106 4.82 -17.56 -3.19
CA SER A 106 3.53 -18.00 -2.66
C SER A 106 3.68 -18.36 -1.19
N ALA A 107 2.62 -18.81 -0.52
CA ALA A 107 2.70 -19.09 0.92
C ALA A 107 1.93 -20.34 1.35
N THR A 108 2.38 -20.92 2.46
CA THR A 108 1.55 -21.80 3.29
C THR A 108 1.29 -21.12 4.63
N VAL A 109 0.07 -21.24 5.13
CA VAL A 109 -0.36 -20.65 6.40
C VAL A 109 -0.89 -21.77 7.28
N SER A 110 -0.54 -21.79 8.56
CA SER A 110 -1.09 -22.75 9.52
C SER A 110 -1.37 -22.10 10.87
N ALA A 111 -2.29 -22.68 11.65
CA ALA A 111 -2.60 -22.20 12.99
C ALA A 111 -2.65 -23.34 14.01
N VAL A 112 -2.12 -23.03 15.21
CA VAL A 112 -2.31 -23.83 16.42
C VAL A 112 -2.81 -22.94 17.55
N ARG A 113 -3.53 -23.51 18.52
CA ARG A 113 -3.89 -22.80 19.76
C ARG A 113 -2.63 -22.31 20.47
N ALA A 114 -2.61 -21.03 20.84
CA ALA A 114 -1.47 -20.38 21.46
C ALA A 114 -0.93 -21.16 22.68
N GLY A 115 0.40 -21.33 22.73
CA GLY A 115 1.07 -22.10 23.77
C GLY A 115 0.94 -23.63 23.65
N THR A 116 0.36 -24.16 22.57
CA THR A 116 0.17 -25.61 22.34
C THR A 116 0.56 -26.03 20.92
N SER A 117 0.48 -27.33 20.62
CA SER A 117 0.56 -27.88 19.27
C SER A 117 -0.81 -28.31 18.70
N THR A 118 -1.92 -27.95 19.35
CA THR A 118 -3.28 -28.32 18.91
C THR A 118 -3.65 -27.48 17.68
N PRO A 119 -3.90 -28.08 16.50
CA PRO A 119 -4.33 -27.34 15.33
C PRO A 119 -5.71 -26.74 15.54
N GLU A 120 -5.94 -25.53 15.01
CA GLU A 120 -7.19 -24.79 15.15
C GLU A 120 -7.60 -24.16 13.81
N ASN A 121 -8.91 -24.06 13.58
CA ASN A 121 -9.43 -23.62 12.29
C ASN A 121 -9.26 -22.11 12.09
N ILE A 122 -8.71 -21.73 10.93
CA ILE A 122 -8.61 -20.36 10.43
C ILE A 122 -9.22 -20.27 9.03
N VAL A 123 -9.55 -19.06 8.58
CA VAL A 123 -9.81 -18.76 7.16
C VAL A 123 -8.68 -17.89 6.61
N VAL A 124 -8.23 -18.15 5.38
CA VAL A 124 -7.08 -17.46 4.76
C VAL A 124 -7.43 -16.95 3.37
N GLU A 125 -7.16 -15.67 3.13
CA GLU A 125 -7.21 -15.02 1.82
C GLU A 125 -5.90 -14.22 1.60
N ARG A 126 -5.62 -13.82 0.37
CA ARG A 126 -4.48 -12.98 0.00
C ARG A 126 -4.97 -11.81 -0.83
N SER A 127 -4.57 -10.58 -0.51
CA SER A 127 -4.79 -9.41 -1.38
C SER A 127 -3.49 -8.87 -1.95
N MET A 128 -3.52 -8.51 -3.22
CA MET A 128 -2.40 -7.97 -3.99
C MET A 128 -2.76 -6.57 -4.49
N TYR A 129 -1.84 -5.62 -4.36
CA TYR A 129 -2.07 -4.22 -4.72
C TYR A 129 -0.90 -3.64 -5.52
N PHE A 130 -1.18 -2.73 -6.46
CA PHE A 130 -0.12 -1.96 -7.12
C PHE A 130 0.45 -0.87 -6.18
N PRO A 131 1.78 -0.76 -6.01
CA PRO A 131 2.43 0.04 -4.98
C PRO A 131 2.60 1.53 -5.36
N ASP A 132 1.78 2.08 -6.26
CA ASP A 132 1.88 3.47 -6.74
C ASP A 132 1.46 4.54 -5.70
N GLY A 133 1.40 4.17 -4.41
CA GLY A 133 0.82 4.94 -3.31
C GLY A 133 -0.70 5.00 -3.33
N THR A 134 -1.33 4.85 -4.50
CA THR A 134 -2.78 4.91 -4.67
C THR A 134 -3.47 3.56 -4.57
N ARG A 135 -2.78 2.42 -4.70
CA ARG A 135 -3.41 1.07 -4.68
C ARG A 135 -4.68 1.03 -5.56
N ALA A 136 -4.64 1.73 -6.71
CA ALA A 136 -5.80 1.98 -7.56
C ALA A 136 -6.21 0.81 -8.47
N GLY A 137 -5.63 -0.36 -8.22
CA GLY A 137 -6.05 -1.67 -8.70
C GLY A 137 -5.44 -2.75 -7.81
N GLY A 138 -6.01 -3.94 -7.85
CA GLY A 138 -5.61 -5.05 -6.99
C GLY A 138 -6.64 -6.16 -6.94
N HIS A 139 -6.21 -7.34 -6.53
CA HIS A 139 -6.98 -8.58 -6.63
C HIS A 139 -6.88 -9.45 -5.37
N ASN A 140 -7.78 -10.41 -5.19
CA ASN A 140 -7.89 -11.21 -3.97
C ASN A 140 -8.37 -12.64 -4.24
N ALA A 141 -7.65 -13.61 -3.69
CA ALA A 141 -8.02 -15.02 -3.76
C ALA A 141 -8.12 -15.65 -2.38
N SER A 142 -9.05 -16.60 -2.25
CA SER A 142 -9.03 -17.59 -1.18
C SER A 142 -7.76 -18.43 -1.26
N GLY A 143 -7.16 -18.74 -0.11
CA GLY A 143 -6.32 -19.92 -0.03
C GLY A 143 -7.14 -21.20 -0.17
N VAL A 144 -6.46 -22.33 -0.27
CA VAL A 144 -7.07 -23.67 -0.26
C VAL A 144 -6.57 -24.48 0.92
N THR A 145 -7.44 -25.30 1.52
CA THR A 145 -7.10 -26.17 2.66
C THR A 145 -6.42 -27.48 2.26
N ALA A 146 -6.36 -27.78 0.96
CA ALA A 146 -5.78 -29.01 0.44
C ALA A 146 -5.04 -28.74 -0.87
N THR A 147 -3.90 -29.42 -1.04
CA THR A 147 -3.21 -29.55 -2.32
C THR A 147 -3.89 -30.65 -3.15
N ALA A 148 -3.77 -30.59 -4.47
CA ALA A 148 -4.37 -31.58 -5.37
C ALA A 148 -3.41 -32.00 -6.50
N GLN A 149 -3.69 -33.16 -7.10
CA GLN A 149 -2.94 -33.68 -8.24
C GLN A 149 -3.24 -32.89 -9.51
N ARG A 150 -4.45 -32.33 -9.62
CA ARG A 150 -4.99 -31.61 -10.77
C ARG A 150 -5.71 -30.35 -10.30
N TRP A 151 -5.65 -29.29 -11.10
CA TRP A 151 -6.36 -28.03 -10.94
C TRP A 151 -6.89 -27.57 -12.30
N ILE A 152 -8.04 -26.88 -12.28
CA ILE A 152 -8.74 -26.40 -13.47
C ILE A 152 -9.11 -24.94 -13.25
N LEU A 153 -8.88 -24.11 -14.27
CA LEU A 153 -9.22 -22.70 -14.33
C LEU A 153 -10.08 -22.50 -15.59
N ALA A 154 -11.32 -22.03 -15.46
CA ALA A 154 -12.23 -21.82 -16.57
C ALA A 154 -11.99 -20.51 -17.34
N GLU A 155 -11.38 -19.50 -16.70
CA GLU A 155 -10.95 -18.27 -17.35
C GLU A 155 -9.50 -18.32 -17.86
N GLY A 156 -9.21 -17.49 -18.85
CA GLY A 156 -7.92 -17.35 -19.51
C GLY A 156 -8.08 -16.63 -20.85
N ALA A 157 -7.31 -15.57 -21.05
CA ALA A 157 -7.24 -14.87 -22.33
C ALA A 157 -5.90 -14.13 -22.51
N SER A 158 -5.48 -14.03 -23.76
CA SER A 158 -4.28 -13.27 -24.16
C SER A 158 -4.62 -12.27 -25.26
N GLY A 159 -3.86 -11.18 -25.35
CA GLY A 159 -4.09 -10.08 -26.28
C GLY A 159 -4.31 -8.78 -25.49
N MET A 160 -5.57 -8.40 -25.25
CA MET A 160 -5.88 -7.29 -24.33
C MET A 160 -5.52 -7.59 -22.87
N PHE A 161 -5.50 -8.89 -22.52
CA PHE A 161 -5.09 -9.39 -21.21
C PHE A 161 -3.69 -9.97 -21.24
N SER A 162 -3.02 -9.90 -20.10
CA SER A 162 -1.85 -10.72 -19.79
C SER A 162 -2.21 -11.75 -18.74
N THR A 163 -2.41 -12.99 -19.19
CA THR A 163 -2.67 -14.13 -18.30
C THR A 163 -1.36 -14.68 -17.74
N PHE A 164 -1.36 -14.97 -16.44
CA PHE A 164 -0.32 -15.70 -15.74
C PHE A 164 -0.95 -16.88 -15.01
N ILE A 165 -0.39 -18.08 -15.20
CA ILE A 165 -0.78 -19.26 -14.42
C ILE A 165 0.28 -19.46 -13.34
N LEU A 166 -0.13 -19.47 -12.08
CA LEU A 166 0.74 -19.53 -10.92
C LEU A 166 0.57 -20.88 -10.24
N VAL A 167 1.67 -21.60 -10.02
CA VAL A 167 1.65 -22.97 -9.51
C VAL A 167 2.63 -23.08 -8.34
N ALA A 168 2.11 -23.39 -7.16
CA ALA A 168 2.91 -23.66 -5.98
C ALA A 168 3.26 -25.15 -5.88
N ASN A 169 4.53 -25.42 -5.59
CA ASN A 169 5.03 -26.73 -5.19
C ASN A 169 5.42 -26.70 -3.69
N PRO A 170 4.49 -27.08 -2.79
CA PRO A 170 4.76 -27.17 -1.36
C PRO A 170 5.48 -28.47 -0.95
N ASN A 171 5.95 -29.29 -1.92
CA ASN A 171 6.68 -30.51 -1.63
C ASN A 171 8.17 -30.22 -1.43
N ALA A 172 8.81 -30.96 -0.53
CA ALA A 172 10.26 -30.91 -0.31
C ALA A 172 11.09 -31.55 -1.45
N THR A 173 10.48 -31.88 -2.59
CA THR A 173 11.14 -32.38 -3.81
C THR A 173 10.56 -31.69 -5.04
N THR A 174 11.28 -31.76 -6.16
CA THR A 174 10.80 -31.24 -7.45
C THR A 174 9.52 -31.94 -7.90
N VAL A 175 8.66 -31.25 -8.64
CA VAL A 175 7.43 -31.82 -9.21
C VAL A 175 7.36 -31.52 -10.70
N SER A 176 7.25 -32.55 -11.54
CA SER A 176 6.89 -32.37 -12.94
C SER A 176 5.38 -32.10 -13.08
N VAL A 177 5.04 -31.01 -13.74
CA VAL A 177 3.64 -30.62 -14.05
C VAL A 177 3.42 -30.53 -15.54
N ARG A 178 2.24 -30.95 -15.99
CA ARG A 178 1.69 -30.83 -17.33
C ARG A 178 0.61 -29.76 -17.31
N ILE A 179 0.68 -28.82 -18.24
CA ILE A 179 -0.30 -27.73 -18.40
C ILE A 179 -0.95 -27.85 -19.77
N GLN A 180 -2.28 -27.81 -19.79
CA GLN A 180 -3.09 -27.86 -21.00
C GLN A 180 -3.96 -26.61 -21.10
N TYR A 181 -3.86 -25.90 -22.21
CA TYR A 181 -4.71 -24.77 -22.56
C TYR A 181 -5.79 -25.25 -23.54
N LEU A 182 -7.04 -25.30 -23.09
CA LEU A 182 -8.21 -25.73 -23.83
C LEU A 182 -8.85 -24.49 -24.45
N LYS A 183 -8.62 -24.25 -25.74
CA LYS A 183 -9.07 -23.03 -26.41
C LYS A 183 -10.59 -23.03 -26.67
N SER A 184 -11.16 -21.84 -26.89
CA SER A 184 -12.56 -21.71 -27.36
C SER A 184 -12.84 -22.39 -28.72
N THR A 185 -11.80 -22.63 -29.53
CA THR A 185 -11.85 -23.43 -30.77
C THR A 185 -11.95 -24.94 -30.56
N GLY A 186 -11.73 -25.44 -29.33
CA GLY A 186 -11.64 -26.88 -29.01
C GLY A 186 -10.26 -27.52 -29.18
N ASP A 187 -9.26 -26.80 -29.72
CA ASP A 187 -7.89 -27.33 -29.75
C ASP A 187 -7.25 -27.27 -28.35
N ILE A 188 -6.41 -28.25 -28.03
CA ILE A 188 -5.64 -28.32 -26.78
C ILE A 188 -4.17 -28.05 -27.07
N VAL A 189 -3.56 -27.09 -26.37
CA VAL A 189 -2.11 -26.83 -26.39
C VAL A 189 -1.52 -27.36 -25.08
N THR A 190 -0.54 -28.28 -25.14
CA THR A 190 0.00 -28.96 -23.95
C THR A 190 1.51 -28.73 -23.80
N PHE A 191 1.95 -28.49 -22.57
CA PHE A 191 3.35 -28.31 -22.18
C PHE A 191 3.68 -29.01 -20.86
N GLU A 192 4.95 -29.26 -20.59
CA GLU A 192 5.42 -29.81 -19.31
C GLU A 192 6.59 -28.97 -18.75
N ARG A 193 6.67 -28.86 -17.42
CA ARG A 193 7.75 -28.16 -16.69
C ARG A 193 7.99 -28.82 -15.34
N THR A 194 9.25 -28.90 -14.92
CA THR A 194 9.60 -29.34 -13.56
C THR A 194 9.71 -28.13 -12.64
N LEU A 195 8.94 -28.13 -11.55
CA LEU A 195 8.91 -27.10 -10.51
C LEU A 195 9.91 -27.45 -9.40
N PRO A 196 10.75 -26.51 -8.92
CA PRO A 196 11.64 -26.74 -7.78
C PRO A 196 10.90 -27.05 -6.47
N ALA A 197 11.61 -27.67 -5.52
CA ALA A 197 11.07 -27.98 -4.19
C ALA A 197 10.77 -26.70 -3.38
N ASN A 198 9.70 -26.72 -2.58
CA ASN A 198 9.29 -25.62 -1.69
C ASN A 198 9.30 -24.23 -2.37
N SER A 199 8.80 -24.16 -3.60
CA SER A 199 8.83 -22.97 -4.45
C SER A 199 7.49 -22.75 -5.12
N ARG A 200 7.35 -21.62 -5.83
CA ARG A 200 6.30 -21.47 -6.86
C ARG A 200 6.91 -21.26 -8.24
N THR A 201 6.10 -21.35 -9.27
CA THR A 201 6.48 -21.10 -10.67
C THR A 201 5.31 -20.47 -11.43
N THR A 202 5.61 -19.59 -12.37
CA THR A 202 4.65 -18.85 -13.18
C THR A 202 4.86 -19.22 -14.63
N PHE A 203 3.75 -19.36 -15.34
CA PHE A 203 3.71 -19.58 -16.77
C PHE A 203 3.06 -18.36 -17.40
N TRP A 204 3.72 -17.78 -18.41
CA TRP A 204 3.21 -16.60 -19.12
C TRP A 204 2.85 -17.00 -20.57
N PRO A 205 1.63 -17.50 -20.83
CA PRO A 205 1.36 -18.33 -22.01
C PRO A 205 1.59 -17.60 -23.33
N GLN A 206 1.25 -16.32 -23.39
CA GLN A 206 1.43 -15.47 -24.57
C GLN A 206 2.89 -15.12 -24.90
N VAL A 207 3.79 -15.11 -23.90
CA VAL A 207 5.21 -14.78 -24.09
C VAL A 207 6.02 -16.06 -24.33
N GLU A 208 5.68 -17.14 -23.65
CA GLU A 208 6.30 -18.44 -23.83
C GLU A 208 5.90 -19.10 -25.16
N TYR A 209 4.63 -18.91 -25.59
CA TYR A 209 4.04 -19.59 -26.75
C TYR A 209 3.22 -18.64 -27.65
N PRO A 210 3.79 -17.54 -28.16
CA PRO A 210 3.06 -16.47 -28.85
C PRO A 210 2.30 -16.95 -30.11
N ALA A 211 2.81 -17.95 -30.83
CA ALA A 211 2.17 -18.47 -32.04
C ALA A 211 0.87 -19.24 -31.77
N GLN A 212 0.73 -19.85 -30.59
CA GLN A 212 -0.42 -20.65 -30.19
C GLN A 212 -1.38 -19.89 -29.25
N LEU A 213 -0.82 -19.00 -28.42
CA LEU A 213 -1.48 -18.40 -27.27
C LEU A 213 -1.29 -16.88 -27.16
N GLY A 214 -0.73 -16.20 -28.17
CA GLY A 214 -0.54 -14.75 -28.16
C GLY A 214 -1.83 -13.92 -28.17
N SER A 215 -2.92 -14.47 -28.70
CA SER A 215 -4.23 -13.82 -28.80
C SER A 215 -5.37 -14.86 -28.76
N ALA A 216 -5.33 -15.75 -27.77
CA ALA A 216 -6.28 -16.85 -27.61
C ALA A 216 -7.10 -16.71 -26.32
N GLU A 217 -8.35 -17.18 -26.36
CA GLU A 217 -9.17 -17.45 -25.17
C GLU A 217 -9.08 -18.94 -24.84
N PHE A 218 -8.95 -19.28 -23.56
CA PHE A 218 -8.75 -20.65 -23.11
C PHE A 218 -9.24 -20.88 -21.67
N SER A 219 -9.44 -22.13 -21.32
CA SER A 219 -9.37 -22.62 -19.94
C SER A 219 -8.04 -23.35 -19.74
N THR A 220 -7.58 -23.50 -18.49
CA THR A 220 -6.31 -24.13 -18.16
C THR A 220 -6.52 -25.35 -17.26
N VAL A 221 -5.87 -26.46 -17.58
CA VAL A 221 -5.73 -27.63 -16.71
C VAL A 221 -4.27 -27.76 -16.31
N VAL A 222 -3.98 -27.75 -15.02
CA VAL A 222 -2.63 -27.97 -14.45
C VAL A 222 -2.65 -29.31 -13.73
N GLU A 223 -1.76 -30.23 -14.08
CA GLU A 223 -1.72 -31.59 -13.53
C GLU A 223 -0.29 -31.97 -13.15
N SER A 224 -0.07 -32.39 -11.90
CA SER A 224 1.18 -33.05 -11.51
C SER A 224 1.25 -34.42 -12.19
N THR A 225 2.34 -34.70 -12.91
CA THR A 225 2.54 -35.99 -13.60
C THR A 225 3.10 -37.08 -12.68
N GLU A 226 3.35 -36.75 -11.41
CA GLU A 226 3.94 -37.64 -10.42
C GLU A 226 2.93 -37.95 -9.30
N PRO A 227 2.38 -39.19 -9.21
CA PRO A 227 1.35 -39.53 -8.23
C PRO A 227 1.76 -39.22 -6.78
N GLY A 228 0.92 -38.49 -6.07
CA GLY A 228 1.12 -38.13 -4.66
C GLY A 228 1.99 -36.88 -4.43
N LYS A 229 2.59 -36.30 -5.48
CA LYS A 229 3.21 -34.97 -5.40
C LYS A 229 2.19 -33.91 -5.77
N LEU A 230 1.49 -33.39 -4.76
CA LEU A 230 0.34 -32.51 -4.92
C LEU A 230 0.77 -31.04 -4.99
N ILE A 231 0.07 -30.25 -5.79
CA ILE A 231 0.35 -28.83 -6.08
C ILE A 231 -0.86 -27.95 -5.71
N VAL A 232 -0.73 -26.62 -5.88
CA VAL A 232 -1.85 -25.66 -5.94
C VAL A 232 -1.68 -24.81 -7.18
N ALA A 233 -2.77 -24.46 -7.88
CA ALA A 233 -2.72 -23.57 -9.03
C ALA A 233 -3.81 -22.48 -9.01
N GLU A 234 -3.46 -21.34 -9.58
CA GLU A 234 -4.19 -20.08 -9.57
C GLU A 234 -3.88 -19.32 -10.86
N ARG A 235 -4.73 -18.36 -11.23
CA ARG A 235 -4.54 -17.48 -12.39
C ARG A 235 -4.60 -16.04 -11.94
N ALA A 236 -3.69 -15.21 -12.43
CA ALA A 236 -3.89 -13.76 -12.53
C ALA A 236 -4.09 -13.33 -13.99
N MET A 237 -4.89 -12.31 -14.21
CA MET A 237 -5.06 -11.62 -15.49
C MET A 237 -4.98 -10.13 -15.29
N TYR A 238 -4.02 -9.50 -15.96
CA TYR A 238 -3.73 -8.08 -15.83
C TYR A 238 -3.92 -7.37 -17.18
N PHE A 239 -4.39 -6.13 -17.17
CA PHE A 239 -4.66 -5.33 -18.38
C PHE A 239 -4.39 -3.83 -18.14
N ASP A 240 -4.21 -3.07 -19.23
CA ASP A 240 -4.03 -1.61 -19.18
C ASP A 240 -5.29 -0.91 -19.72
N PRO A 241 -6.00 -0.10 -18.90
CA PRO A 241 -7.10 0.74 -19.37
C PRO A 241 -6.63 1.96 -20.18
N SER A 242 -5.32 2.26 -20.21
CA SER A 242 -4.78 3.42 -20.93
C SER A 242 -4.39 3.10 -22.38
N PRO A 243 -4.83 3.89 -23.37
CA PRO A 243 -4.32 3.78 -24.74
C PRO A 243 -2.86 4.25 -24.90
N THR A 244 -2.20 4.75 -23.85
CA THR A 244 -0.82 5.24 -23.90
C THR A 244 0.26 4.18 -23.61
N GLY A 245 -0.13 2.93 -23.31
CA GLY A 245 0.78 1.77 -23.26
C GLY A 245 1.92 1.86 -22.24
N SER A 246 1.71 2.57 -21.12
CA SER A 246 2.77 2.86 -20.15
C SER A 246 2.91 1.73 -19.12
N GLY A 247 3.56 0.63 -19.54
CA GLY A 247 4.27 -0.37 -18.71
C GLY A 247 3.57 -0.92 -17.46
N PHE A 248 3.18 -2.20 -17.51
CA PHE A 248 2.56 -2.96 -16.40
C PHE A 248 1.30 -2.30 -15.81
N GLN A 249 0.19 -2.54 -16.52
CA GLN A 249 -1.13 -2.92 -16.00
C GLN A 249 -1.47 -2.41 -14.59
N ARG A 250 -2.43 -1.48 -14.50
CA ARG A 250 -2.96 -0.97 -13.22
C ARG A 250 -4.27 -1.62 -12.79
N SER A 251 -4.69 -2.62 -13.54
CA SER A 251 -5.98 -3.30 -13.42
C SER A 251 -5.74 -4.80 -13.58
N GLY A 252 -6.49 -5.62 -12.85
CA GLY A 252 -6.35 -7.06 -12.93
C GLY A 252 -7.10 -7.83 -11.86
N HIS A 253 -7.33 -9.10 -12.14
CA HIS A 253 -8.04 -10.03 -11.27
C HIS A 253 -7.37 -11.39 -11.21
N ASP A 254 -7.66 -12.12 -10.15
CA ASP A 254 -7.25 -13.48 -9.91
C ASP A 254 -8.44 -14.44 -9.82
N ALA A 255 -8.15 -15.74 -9.93
CA ALA A 255 -9.03 -16.81 -9.49
C ALA A 255 -8.17 -18.03 -9.10
N VAL A 256 -8.46 -18.59 -7.93
CA VAL A 256 -7.91 -19.90 -7.55
C VAL A 256 -8.59 -20.99 -8.38
N GLY A 257 -7.82 -21.98 -8.84
CA GLY A 257 -8.38 -23.09 -9.58
C GLY A 257 -9.23 -24.00 -8.70
N VAL A 258 -9.96 -24.92 -9.33
CA VAL A 258 -10.70 -25.99 -8.65
C VAL A 258 -10.06 -27.36 -8.94
N PRO A 259 -10.02 -28.29 -7.97
CA PRO A 259 -9.37 -29.58 -8.18
C PRO A 259 -10.19 -30.53 -9.07
N GLU A 260 -11.52 -30.39 -9.05
CA GLU A 260 -12.46 -31.27 -9.74
C GLU A 260 -13.55 -30.48 -10.45
N ALA A 261 -14.10 -31.07 -11.51
CA ALA A 261 -15.27 -30.55 -12.22
C ALA A 261 -16.56 -31.04 -11.53
N SER A 262 -17.62 -30.23 -11.56
CA SER A 262 -18.91 -30.49 -10.90
C SER A 262 -20.08 -30.42 -11.88
N TYR A 263 -21.16 -31.15 -11.57
CA TYR A 263 -22.45 -31.04 -12.25
C TYR A 263 -23.19 -29.75 -11.89
N GLU A 264 -22.94 -29.17 -10.71
CA GLU A 264 -23.59 -27.96 -10.24
C GLU A 264 -22.56 -26.90 -9.81
N TRP A 265 -22.84 -25.63 -10.11
CA TRP A 265 -22.05 -24.48 -9.66
C TRP A 265 -22.96 -23.32 -9.22
N TYR A 266 -22.55 -22.62 -8.17
CA TYR A 266 -23.35 -21.61 -7.49
C TYR A 266 -22.59 -20.27 -7.36
N PHE A 267 -23.29 -19.17 -7.64
CA PHE A 267 -22.83 -17.79 -7.47
C PHE A 267 -23.94 -16.93 -6.82
N ALA A 268 -23.54 -15.99 -5.98
CA ALA A 268 -24.38 -14.97 -5.36
C ALA A 268 -24.21 -13.55 -5.95
N GLU A 269 -23.11 -13.30 -6.66
CA GLU A 269 -22.83 -12.08 -7.40
C GLU A 269 -23.10 -12.21 -8.90
N GLY A 270 -23.49 -11.07 -9.48
CA GLY A 270 -23.75 -10.84 -10.88
C GLY A 270 -24.45 -9.49 -11.01
N TYR A 271 -23.93 -8.61 -11.86
CA TYR A 271 -24.54 -7.31 -12.14
C TYR A 271 -24.19 -6.86 -13.56
N THR A 272 -25.22 -6.42 -14.29
CA THR A 272 -25.16 -5.96 -15.69
C THR A 272 -25.86 -4.62 -15.76
N GLY A 273 -25.17 -3.54 -15.39
CA GLY A 273 -25.80 -2.26 -15.12
C GLY A 273 -24.86 -1.20 -14.58
N GLY A 274 -25.37 0.01 -14.33
CA GLY A 274 -24.55 1.12 -13.86
C GLY A 274 -25.33 2.31 -13.37
N ASN A 275 -24.58 3.33 -12.96
CA ASN A 275 -25.05 4.67 -12.63
C ASN A 275 -24.32 5.72 -13.50
N ALA A 276 -24.34 7.00 -13.12
CA ALA A 276 -23.69 8.05 -13.89
C ALA A 276 -22.14 8.06 -13.78
N GLN A 277 -21.55 7.22 -12.91
CA GLN A 277 -20.13 7.19 -12.58
C GLN A 277 -19.44 5.89 -13.06
N THR A 278 -20.08 4.74 -12.86
CA THR A 278 -19.54 3.41 -13.19
C THR A 278 -20.65 2.48 -13.68
N ALA A 279 -20.32 1.65 -14.68
CA ALA A 279 -21.17 0.57 -15.19
C ALA A 279 -20.37 -0.74 -15.29
N PHE A 280 -21.06 -1.86 -15.08
CA PHE A 280 -20.55 -3.23 -14.94
C PHE A 280 -21.15 -4.15 -16.00
N GLU A 281 -20.36 -5.12 -16.44
CA GLU A 281 -20.77 -6.27 -17.26
C GLU A 281 -20.35 -7.57 -16.56
N THR A 282 -21.16 -8.63 -16.69
CA THR A 282 -20.87 -9.95 -16.12
C THR A 282 -20.63 -10.98 -17.22
N PHE A 283 -19.58 -11.78 -17.04
CA PHE A 283 -19.20 -12.89 -17.88
C PHE A 283 -19.29 -14.19 -17.06
N LEU A 284 -19.90 -15.22 -17.64
CA LEU A 284 -19.89 -16.59 -17.12
C LEU A 284 -19.03 -17.47 -18.02
N LEU A 285 -18.10 -18.21 -17.42
CA LEU A 285 -17.03 -18.90 -18.11
C LEU A 285 -17.14 -20.38 -17.81
N LEU A 286 -17.39 -21.18 -18.84
CA LEU A 286 -17.74 -22.59 -18.70
C LEU A 286 -16.69 -23.44 -19.41
N ALA A 287 -15.98 -24.29 -18.65
CA ALA A 287 -14.95 -25.17 -19.17
C ALA A 287 -15.40 -26.64 -19.13
N ASN A 288 -15.62 -27.21 -20.31
CA ASN A 288 -15.87 -28.65 -20.46
C ASN A 288 -14.54 -29.39 -20.64
N THR A 289 -13.96 -29.93 -19.57
CA THR A 289 -12.71 -30.71 -19.66
C THR A 289 -12.93 -32.18 -20.04
N ASN A 290 -14.10 -32.54 -20.58
CA ASN A 290 -14.41 -33.91 -20.99
C ASN A 290 -14.24 -34.11 -22.50
N GLY A 291 -13.92 -35.34 -22.90
CA GLY A 291 -13.95 -35.79 -24.31
C GLY A 291 -15.35 -35.95 -24.92
N ALA A 292 -16.42 -35.56 -24.21
CA ALA A 292 -17.80 -35.62 -24.65
C ALA A 292 -18.46 -34.24 -24.57
N ALA A 293 -19.45 -33.98 -25.43
CA ALA A 293 -20.24 -32.76 -25.36
C ALA A 293 -21.15 -32.73 -24.12
N THR A 294 -21.52 -31.54 -23.67
CA THR A 294 -22.41 -31.33 -22.52
C THR A 294 -23.26 -30.07 -22.71
N THR A 295 -24.41 -30.02 -22.04
CA THR A 295 -25.25 -28.81 -21.95
C THR A 295 -25.24 -28.29 -20.52
N ALA A 296 -25.06 -26.99 -20.35
CA ALA A 296 -25.13 -26.28 -19.08
C ALA A 296 -26.38 -25.40 -19.02
N SER A 297 -27.32 -25.74 -18.15
CA SER A 297 -28.52 -24.95 -17.85
C SER A 297 -28.22 -23.97 -16.72
N VAL A 298 -28.26 -22.68 -17.01
CA VAL A 298 -27.98 -21.59 -16.08
C VAL A 298 -29.29 -20.92 -15.69
N THR A 299 -29.59 -20.91 -14.38
CA THR A 299 -30.68 -20.13 -13.81
C THR A 299 -30.12 -18.91 -13.10
N TYR A 300 -30.53 -17.72 -13.54
CA TYR A 300 -30.26 -16.43 -12.90
C TYR A 300 -31.37 -16.12 -11.89
N GLN A 301 -31.02 -15.85 -10.63
CA GLN A 301 -31.97 -15.45 -9.58
C GLN A 301 -31.91 -13.94 -9.35
N LEU A 302 -32.97 -13.20 -9.70
CA LEU A 302 -33.00 -11.73 -9.66
C LEU A 302 -33.46 -11.19 -8.31
N ASP A 303 -33.06 -9.95 -7.96
CA ASP A 303 -33.54 -9.22 -6.77
C ASP A 303 -35.08 -9.06 -6.73
N SER A 304 -35.75 -9.10 -7.89
CA SER A 304 -37.22 -9.07 -8.00
C SER A 304 -37.91 -10.37 -7.58
N GLY A 305 -37.16 -11.42 -7.23
CA GLY A 305 -37.67 -12.77 -7.01
C GLY A 305 -38.06 -13.53 -8.30
N GLN A 306 -37.84 -12.92 -9.47
CA GLN A 306 -37.99 -13.60 -10.75
C GLN A 306 -36.74 -14.39 -11.13
N THR A 307 -36.91 -15.40 -11.99
CA THR A 307 -35.80 -16.14 -12.57
C THR A 307 -35.76 -16.04 -14.10
N VAL A 308 -34.56 -16.23 -14.64
CA VAL A 308 -34.28 -16.40 -16.07
C VAL A 308 -33.50 -17.70 -16.21
N THR A 309 -33.87 -18.60 -17.13
CA THR A 309 -33.13 -19.86 -17.36
C THR A 309 -32.68 -19.93 -18.81
N ARG A 310 -31.43 -20.34 -19.06
CA ARG A 310 -30.80 -20.45 -20.38
C ARG A 310 -29.93 -21.69 -20.47
N ASP A 311 -29.96 -22.38 -21.60
CA ASP A 311 -29.16 -23.58 -21.85
C ASP A 311 -28.04 -23.27 -22.85
N TYR A 312 -26.81 -23.62 -22.48
CA TYR A 312 -25.61 -23.42 -23.29
C TYR A 312 -25.00 -24.79 -23.66
N ALA A 313 -24.72 -25.00 -24.95
CA ALA A 313 -24.07 -26.23 -25.42
C ALA A 313 -22.55 -26.05 -25.44
N LEU A 314 -21.82 -27.05 -24.95
CA LEU A 314 -20.35 -27.10 -24.94
C LEU A 314 -19.89 -28.35 -25.70
N ALA A 315 -19.03 -28.16 -26.69
CA ALA A 315 -18.33 -29.24 -27.38
C ALA A 315 -17.27 -29.91 -26.46
N PRO A 316 -16.76 -31.11 -26.81
CA PRO A 316 -15.64 -31.73 -26.10
C PRO A 316 -14.44 -30.79 -25.96
N ASN A 317 -13.82 -30.77 -24.77
CA ASN A 317 -12.63 -29.96 -24.47
C ASN A 317 -12.77 -28.44 -24.72
N GLN A 318 -13.99 -27.92 -24.82
CA GLN A 318 -14.25 -26.51 -25.12
C GLN A 318 -14.34 -25.64 -23.87
N ARG A 319 -13.82 -24.41 -23.97
CA ARG A 319 -14.14 -23.29 -23.09
C ARG A 319 -15.13 -22.34 -23.79
N LEU A 320 -16.23 -22.01 -23.12
CA LEU A 320 -17.25 -21.08 -23.59
C LEU A 320 -17.22 -19.79 -22.75
N THR A 321 -17.42 -18.63 -23.38
CA THR A 321 -17.69 -17.35 -22.72
C THR A 321 -19.16 -17.01 -22.94
N VAL A 322 -19.89 -16.68 -21.86
CA VAL A 322 -21.24 -16.14 -21.92
C VAL A 322 -21.19 -14.70 -21.43
N TRP A 323 -21.43 -13.73 -22.31
CA TRP A 323 -21.58 -12.31 -21.95
C TRP A 323 -23.05 -12.05 -21.61
N VAL A 324 -23.37 -12.01 -20.32
CA VAL A 324 -24.73 -12.26 -19.79
C VAL A 324 -25.80 -11.31 -20.37
N ASP A 325 -25.45 -10.06 -20.65
CA ASP A 325 -26.36 -9.05 -21.21
C ASP A 325 -26.02 -8.63 -22.66
N GLN A 326 -24.85 -9.00 -23.19
CA GLN A 326 -24.34 -8.48 -24.47
C GLN A 326 -24.19 -9.49 -25.62
N GLU A 327 -24.59 -10.76 -25.47
CA GLU A 327 -24.90 -11.64 -26.61
C GLU A 327 -26.21 -11.20 -27.32
N GLY A 328 -26.23 -9.94 -27.77
CA GLY A 328 -27.27 -9.33 -28.60
C GLY A 328 -28.24 -8.36 -27.91
N ARG A 329 -28.15 -8.11 -26.59
CA ARG A 329 -29.09 -7.26 -25.78
C ARG A 329 -30.59 -7.55 -25.94
N SER A 330 -30.93 -8.66 -26.61
CA SER A 330 -32.27 -9.12 -26.98
C SER A 330 -32.62 -10.46 -26.33
N PHE A 331 -31.70 -10.99 -25.51
CA PHE A 331 -31.77 -12.34 -24.96
C PHE A 331 -32.75 -12.44 -23.77
N ASP A 332 -32.67 -11.52 -22.80
CA ASP A 332 -33.75 -11.27 -21.82
C ASP A 332 -33.63 -9.84 -21.27
N ALA A 333 -34.65 -9.00 -21.47
CA ALA A 333 -34.61 -7.62 -20.96
C ALA A 333 -34.55 -7.54 -19.43
N ARG A 334 -34.88 -8.62 -18.71
CA ARG A 334 -34.79 -8.72 -17.25
C ARG A 334 -33.36 -8.86 -16.73
N LEU A 335 -32.39 -9.17 -17.60
CA LEU A 335 -30.96 -9.19 -17.30
C LEU A 335 -30.27 -7.85 -17.66
N LYS A 336 -31.03 -6.79 -17.95
CA LYS A 336 -30.49 -5.43 -18.10
C LYS A 336 -30.73 -4.62 -16.82
N ALA A 337 -29.70 -3.92 -16.35
CA ALA A 337 -29.68 -3.12 -15.12
C ALA A 337 -30.10 -3.92 -13.88
N ALA A 338 -29.71 -5.20 -13.81
CA ALA A 338 -30.20 -6.17 -12.84
C ALA A 338 -29.07 -6.84 -12.05
N SER A 339 -29.26 -7.00 -10.74
CA SER A 339 -28.42 -7.83 -9.88
C SER A 339 -28.99 -9.25 -9.81
N PHE A 340 -28.11 -10.25 -9.86
CA PHE A 340 -28.51 -11.65 -9.84
C PHE A 340 -27.50 -12.57 -9.13
N GLY A 341 -28.00 -13.70 -8.65
CA GLY A 341 -27.17 -14.90 -8.42
C GLY A 341 -27.26 -15.84 -9.63
N MET A 342 -26.44 -16.88 -9.67
CA MET A 342 -26.50 -17.91 -10.71
C MET A 342 -26.45 -19.32 -10.12
N THR A 343 -27.20 -20.23 -10.73
CA THR A 343 -27.08 -21.68 -10.54
C THR A 343 -26.87 -22.34 -11.90
N VAL A 344 -25.71 -22.95 -12.10
CA VAL A 344 -25.37 -23.72 -13.29
C VAL A 344 -25.61 -25.19 -13.01
N ARG A 345 -26.28 -25.90 -13.93
CA ARG A 345 -26.47 -27.36 -13.91
C ARG A 345 -26.07 -27.96 -15.24
N ALA A 346 -25.07 -28.84 -15.24
CA ALA A 346 -24.53 -29.44 -16.46
C ALA A 346 -24.89 -30.93 -16.59
N THR A 347 -25.00 -31.41 -17.84
CA THR A 347 -25.27 -32.84 -18.13
C THR A 347 -24.06 -33.76 -17.97
N GLN A 348 -22.86 -33.18 -17.80
CA GLN A 348 -21.57 -33.78 -17.49
C GLN A 348 -20.81 -32.80 -16.60
N PRO A 349 -19.84 -33.23 -15.76
CA PRO A 349 -19.10 -32.32 -14.89
C PRO A 349 -18.31 -31.27 -15.69
N ILE A 350 -18.49 -29.99 -15.37
CA ILE A 350 -17.73 -28.87 -15.94
C ILE A 350 -17.08 -28.04 -14.83
N VAL A 351 -16.32 -27.01 -15.18
CA VAL A 351 -15.94 -25.93 -14.26
C VAL A 351 -16.60 -24.63 -14.68
N ALA A 352 -17.05 -23.84 -13.70
CA ALA A 352 -17.62 -22.52 -13.92
C ALA A 352 -16.86 -21.45 -13.12
N GLU A 353 -16.45 -20.38 -13.80
CA GLU A 353 -15.95 -19.13 -13.20
C GLU A 353 -16.86 -17.98 -13.63
N ARG A 354 -16.89 -16.92 -12.81
CA ARG A 354 -17.51 -15.64 -13.14
C ARG A 354 -16.42 -14.59 -13.13
N SER A 355 -16.38 -13.76 -14.17
CA SER A 355 -15.69 -12.47 -14.11
C SER A 355 -16.67 -11.32 -14.31
N MET A 356 -16.35 -10.18 -13.74
CA MET A 356 -17.06 -8.93 -13.94
C MET A 356 -16.03 -7.85 -14.27
N TYR A 357 -16.37 -7.02 -15.25
CA TYR A 357 -15.53 -5.88 -15.64
C TYR A 357 -16.39 -4.61 -15.63
N TRP A 358 -15.78 -3.48 -15.29
CA TRP A 358 -16.50 -2.23 -15.16
C TRP A 358 -15.66 -1.03 -15.57
N GLY A 359 -16.33 0.09 -15.79
CA GLY A 359 -15.68 1.30 -16.30
C GLY A 359 -16.63 2.47 -16.46
N THR A 360 -16.16 3.46 -17.22
CA THR A 360 -16.92 4.68 -17.50
C THR A 360 -18.18 4.34 -18.30
N PRO A 361 -19.37 4.71 -17.83
CA PRO A 361 -20.63 4.49 -18.55
C PRO A 361 -20.57 5.02 -19.99
N SER A 362 -21.09 4.25 -20.93
CA SER A 362 -21.21 4.65 -22.33
C SER A 362 -22.24 5.77 -22.48
N ALA A 363 -21.90 6.80 -23.26
CA ALA A 363 -22.82 7.89 -23.60
C ALA A 363 -24.05 7.41 -24.40
N ALA A 364 -23.96 6.25 -25.08
CA ALA A 364 -25.07 5.66 -25.82
C ALA A 364 -25.97 4.76 -24.94
N ASP A 365 -25.43 4.14 -23.89
CA ASP A 365 -26.19 3.35 -22.92
C ASP A 365 -25.45 3.34 -21.56
N PRO A 366 -25.87 4.16 -20.59
CA PRO A 366 -25.16 4.32 -19.32
C PRO A 366 -25.23 3.10 -18.41
N THR A 367 -25.98 2.06 -18.77
CA THR A 367 -25.95 0.78 -18.06
C THR A 367 -24.78 -0.11 -18.47
N THR A 368 -23.97 0.29 -19.47
CA THR A 368 -22.83 -0.50 -19.96
C THR A 368 -21.55 0.34 -20.00
N PRO A 369 -20.37 -0.22 -19.62
CA PRO A 369 -19.11 0.48 -19.67
C PRO A 369 -18.64 0.70 -21.12
N THR A 370 -17.76 1.68 -21.28
CA THR A 370 -17.00 1.91 -22.52
C THR A 370 -15.71 1.09 -22.46
N LEU A 371 -15.35 0.39 -23.54
CA LEU A 371 -14.05 -0.27 -23.65
C LEU A 371 -12.92 0.75 -23.89
N PRO A 372 -11.70 0.54 -23.36
CA PRO A 372 -11.32 -0.57 -22.47
C PRO A 372 -11.94 -0.44 -21.06
N TRP A 373 -12.22 -1.58 -20.42
CA TRP A 373 -12.68 -1.61 -19.04
C TRP A 373 -11.64 -0.98 -18.11
N ARG A 374 -12.10 -0.30 -17.06
CA ARG A 374 -11.24 0.33 -16.04
C ARG A 374 -10.66 -0.69 -15.07
N GLU A 375 -11.47 -1.65 -14.62
CA GLU A 375 -11.07 -2.69 -13.67
C GLU A 375 -11.98 -3.91 -13.83
N GLY A 376 -11.58 -5.04 -13.25
CA GLY A 376 -12.36 -6.26 -13.20
C GLY A 376 -12.06 -7.13 -11.98
N HIS A 377 -12.93 -8.10 -11.70
CA HIS A 377 -12.73 -9.12 -10.68
C HIS A 377 -13.29 -10.47 -11.14
N ALA A 378 -12.79 -11.56 -10.56
CA ALA A 378 -13.20 -12.91 -10.93
C ALA A 378 -13.22 -13.84 -9.72
N THR A 379 -13.98 -14.93 -9.81
CA THR A 379 -13.87 -16.06 -8.87
C THR A 379 -14.46 -17.34 -9.45
N ALA A 380 -14.00 -18.49 -8.93
CA ALA A 380 -14.63 -19.77 -9.22
C ALA A 380 -15.99 -19.86 -8.52
N GLY A 381 -16.97 -20.48 -9.19
CA GLY A 381 -18.24 -20.79 -8.53
C GLY A 381 -18.02 -21.78 -7.39
N SER A 382 -18.96 -21.86 -6.45
CA SER A 382 -18.92 -22.96 -5.48
C SER A 382 -19.59 -24.20 -6.09
N PRO A 383 -18.98 -25.40 -6.01
CA PRO A 383 -19.64 -26.64 -6.42
C PRO A 383 -20.66 -27.13 -5.36
N VAL A 384 -20.80 -26.43 -4.23
CA VAL A 384 -21.64 -26.83 -3.09
C VAL A 384 -22.44 -25.64 -2.53
N LEU A 385 -23.52 -25.95 -1.82
CA LEU A 385 -24.18 -25.02 -0.91
C LEU A 385 -23.81 -25.40 0.53
N ALA A 386 -23.55 -24.41 1.38
CA ALA A 386 -23.20 -24.64 2.79
C ALA A 386 -24.14 -23.87 3.73
N SER A 387 -24.24 -24.35 4.96
CA SER A 387 -24.95 -23.66 6.05
C SER A 387 -24.08 -22.64 6.77
N ARG A 388 -22.76 -22.62 6.52
CA ARG A 388 -21.81 -21.65 7.06
C ARG A 388 -20.73 -21.30 6.03
N TRP A 389 -20.31 -20.04 6.02
CA TRP A 389 -19.26 -19.49 5.16
C TRP A 389 -18.33 -18.57 5.97
N ALA A 390 -17.05 -18.48 5.60
CA ALA A 390 -16.07 -17.59 6.23
C ALA A 390 -15.20 -16.86 5.19
N PHE A 391 -14.74 -15.67 5.55
CA PHE A 391 -13.87 -14.78 4.76
C PHE A 391 -12.85 -14.11 5.70
N ALA A 392 -11.61 -13.90 5.25
CA ALA A 392 -10.52 -13.32 6.04
C ALA A 392 -10.36 -11.80 5.84
N GLU A 393 -10.93 -11.29 4.76
CA GLU A 393 -10.94 -9.89 4.37
C GLU A 393 -12.32 -9.24 4.46
N GLY A 394 -12.27 -7.94 4.69
CA GLY A 394 -13.34 -7.00 4.65
C GLY A 394 -12.83 -5.66 5.15
N ARG A 395 -13.27 -4.58 4.51
CA ARG A 395 -12.97 -3.21 4.95
C ARG A 395 -14.12 -2.29 4.63
N GLU A 396 -14.40 -1.38 5.55
CA GLU A 396 -15.39 -0.33 5.37
C GLU A 396 -14.77 1.03 5.72
N GLY A 397 -15.17 2.10 5.04
CA GLY A 397 -14.68 3.46 5.29
C GLY A 397 -13.25 3.72 4.82
N GLU A 398 -12.68 4.86 5.23
CA GLU A 398 -11.39 5.35 4.76
C GLU A 398 -10.22 4.62 5.43
N ASP A 399 -9.19 4.27 4.66
CA ASP A 399 -7.89 3.84 5.20
C ASP A 399 -6.94 5.02 5.55
N GLY A 400 -7.50 6.22 5.66
CA GLY A 400 -6.81 7.51 5.76
C GLY A 400 -6.25 8.07 4.44
N SER A 401 -6.16 7.28 3.36
CA SER A 401 -5.55 7.70 2.08
C SER A 401 -6.52 8.36 1.09
N VAL A 402 -7.67 8.85 1.58
CA VAL A 402 -8.83 9.27 0.76
C VAL A 402 -9.47 8.11 -0.02
N ARG A 403 -9.14 6.85 0.32
CA ARG A 403 -9.77 5.65 -0.24
C ARG A 403 -10.83 5.11 0.73
N PRO A 404 -12.12 5.48 0.57
CA PRO A 404 -13.18 4.71 1.19
C PRO A 404 -13.24 3.32 0.55
N TYR A 405 -13.36 2.30 1.38
CA TYR A 405 -13.70 0.94 0.97
C TYR A 405 -15.17 0.68 1.28
N SER A 406 -15.86 -0.07 0.44
CA SER A 406 -17.19 -0.59 0.70
C SER A 406 -17.21 -2.09 0.44
N THR A 407 -17.52 -2.87 1.48
CA THR A 407 -17.64 -4.33 1.37
C THR A 407 -19.10 -4.76 1.29
N PHE A 408 -19.37 -5.72 0.42
CA PHE A 408 -20.66 -6.33 0.20
C PHE A 408 -20.53 -7.85 0.33
N PHE A 409 -21.28 -8.45 1.25
CA PHE A 409 -21.45 -9.90 1.29
C PHE A 409 -22.72 -10.25 0.55
N LEU A 410 -22.57 -11.01 -0.52
CA LEU A 410 -23.60 -11.30 -1.50
C LEU A 410 -24.03 -12.75 -1.26
N LEU A 411 -25.32 -12.97 -1.09
CA LEU A 411 -25.89 -14.24 -0.62
C LEU A 411 -26.95 -14.72 -1.61
N SER A 412 -26.90 -15.98 -2.04
CA SER A 412 -27.92 -16.59 -2.91
C SER A 412 -28.44 -17.90 -2.33
N ASN A 413 -29.77 -18.05 -2.39
CA ASN A 413 -30.52 -19.20 -1.89
C ASN A 413 -31.33 -19.82 -3.05
N PRO A 414 -30.81 -20.85 -3.72
CA PRO A 414 -31.52 -21.54 -4.80
C PRO A 414 -32.62 -22.50 -4.29
N SER A 415 -32.84 -22.60 -2.97
CA SER A 415 -33.83 -23.52 -2.39
C SER A 415 -35.24 -22.93 -2.32
N ALA A 416 -36.25 -23.80 -2.22
CA ALA A 416 -37.66 -23.42 -2.14
C ALA A 416 -38.11 -22.87 -0.76
N SER A 417 -37.19 -22.74 0.20
CA SER A 417 -37.45 -22.22 1.55
C SER A 417 -36.54 -21.04 1.84
N ALA A 418 -37.01 -20.04 2.60
CA ALA A 418 -36.18 -18.91 2.99
C ALA A 418 -35.07 -19.34 3.98
N VAL A 419 -33.89 -18.73 3.87
CA VAL A 419 -32.74 -18.98 4.75
C VAL A 419 -32.49 -17.74 5.62
N ASN A 420 -32.50 -17.90 6.93
CA ASN A 420 -32.18 -16.83 7.88
C ASN A 420 -30.72 -16.95 8.29
N VAL A 421 -29.89 -16.00 7.88
CA VAL A 421 -28.46 -15.97 8.24
C VAL A 421 -28.15 -14.97 9.35
N LYS A 422 -27.11 -15.28 10.12
CA LYS A 422 -26.41 -14.37 11.03
C LYS A 422 -24.98 -14.20 10.52
N ALA A 423 -24.58 -12.96 10.25
CA ALA A 423 -23.18 -12.62 10.00
C ALA A 423 -22.53 -12.12 11.29
N THR A 424 -21.31 -12.59 11.56
CA THR A 424 -20.48 -12.23 12.71
C THR A 424 -19.16 -11.69 12.21
N PHE A 425 -18.93 -10.40 12.43
CA PHE A 425 -17.73 -9.67 11.98
C PHE A 425 -16.70 -9.62 13.11
N PHE A 426 -15.43 -9.80 12.76
CA PHE A 426 -14.29 -9.93 13.66
C PHE A 426 -13.26 -8.84 13.36
N THR A 427 -13.07 -7.89 14.26
CA THR A 427 -12.14 -6.76 14.08
C THR A 427 -10.74 -7.06 14.63
N GLU A 428 -9.74 -6.25 14.27
CA GLU A 428 -8.32 -6.53 14.59
C GLU A 428 -7.97 -6.42 16.08
N ASP A 429 -8.89 -5.88 16.88
CA ASP A 429 -8.82 -5.76 18.33
C ASP A 429 -9.49 -6.94 19.08
N GLY A 430 -9.86 -8.01 18.38
CA GLY A 430 -10.61 -9.15 18.94
C GLY A 430 -12.09 -8.87 19.20
N GLY A 431 -12.54 -7.65 18.91
CA GLY A 431 -13.93 -7.24 19.01
C GLY A 431 -14.76 -7.65 17.80
N GLY A 432 -16.05 -7.30 17.82
CA GLY A 432 -16.91 -7.61 16.70
C GLY A 432 -18.37 -7.18 16.83
N VAL A 433 -19.08 -7.27 15.71
CA VAL A 433 -20.51 -6.91 15.58
C VAL A 433 -21.25 -8.00 14.82
N THR A 434 -22.56 -8.10 14.99
CA THR A 434 -23.40 -9.08 14.29
C THR A 434 -24.59 -8.42 13.62
N THR A 435 -25.03 -8.96 12.48
CA THR A 435 -26.29 -8.59 11.81
C THR A 435 -26.99 -9.86 11.33
N THR A 436 -28.30 -9.79 11.08
CA THR A 436 -29.10 -10.90 10.56
C THR A 436 -29.77 -10.51 9.25
N ARG A 437 -29.91 -11.47 8.33
CA ARG A 437 -30.58 -11.29 7.05
C ARG A 437 -31.39 -12.52 6.66
N THR A 438 -32.53 -12.29 6.02
CA THR A 438 -33.31 -13.36 5.38
C THR A 438 -33.03 -13.33 3.89
N ILE A 439 -32.59 -14.47 3.35
CA ILE A 439 -32.52 -14.72 1.91
C ILE A 439 -33.84 -15.40 1.52
N ALA A 440 -34.61 -14.79 0.61
CA ALA A 440 -35.87 -15.35 0.15
C ALA A 440 -35.68 -16.71 -0.55
N ALA A 441 -36.74 -17.51 -0.61
CA ALA A 441 -36.76 -18.75 -1.40
C ALA A 441 -36.50 -18.45 -2.89
N GLY A 442 -35.55 -19.15 -3.51
CA GLY A 442 -35.13 -18.92 -4.90
C GLY A 442 -34.52 -17.54 -5.18
N GLY A 443 -34.16 -16.78 -4.13
CA GLY A 443 -33.75 -15.39 -4.22
C GLY A 443 -32.34 -15.13 -3.70
N ARG A 444 -31.97 -13.84 -3.68
CA ARG A 444 -30.68 -13.34 -3.19
C ARG A 444 -30.86 -12.22 -2.16
N ALA A 445 -29.80 -11.91 -1.43
CA ALA A 445 -29.75 -10.81 -0.47
C ALA A 445 -28.30 -10.30 -0.34
N ASN A 446 -28.13 -9.03 0.05
CA ASN A 446 -26.83 -8.43 0.31
C ASN A 446 -26.70 -8.01 1.78
N ILE A 447 -25.49 -8.10 2.34
CA ILE A 447 -25.08 -7.38 3.56
C ILE A 447 -24.10 -6.30 3.13
N TRP A 448 -24.46 -5.03 3.31
CA TRP A 448 -23.58 -3.90 3.01
C TRP A 448 -23.01 -3.35 4.31
N THR A 449 -21.68 -3.30 4.44
CA THR A 449 -21.04 -2.99 5.73
C THR A 449 -21.13 -1.52 6.16
N ALA A 450 -21.53 -0.62 5.26
CA ALA A 450 -21.82 0.79 5.58
C ALA A 450 -23.22 1.00 6.20
N GLU A 451 -24.05 -0.03 6.35
CA GLU A 451 -25.38 0.11 6.95
C GLU A 451 -25.30 0.57 8.43
N SER A 452 -26.28 1.32 8.92
CA SER A 452 -26.23 1.93 10.26
C SER A 452 -26.06 0.92 11.40
N ALA A 453 -26.59 -0.30 11.24
CA ALA A 453 -26.41 -1.41 12.19
C ALA A 453 -24.96 -1.93 12.27
N LEU A 454 -24.15 -1.67 11.24
CA LEU A 454 -22.75 -2.07 11.13
C LEU A 454 -21.77 -0.89 11.19
N GLY A 455 -22.24 0.32 11.53
CA GLY A 455 -21.40 1.53 11.59
C GLY A 455 -20.16 1.43 12.51
N ALA A 456 -20.13 0.46 13.43
CA ALA A 456 -18.94 0.12 14.22
C ALA A 456 -17.77 -0.43 13.38
N LEU A 457 -18.00 -0.87 12.13
CA LEU A 457 -16.98 -1.31 11.17
C LEU A 457 -16.33 -0.14 10.39
N ALA A 458 -16.84 1.08 10.52
CA ALA A 458 -16.33 2.23 9.76
C ALA A 458 -14.85 2.48 10.04
N ASN A 459 -14.07 2.61 8.97
CA ASN A 459 -12.61 2.74 8.92
C ASN A 459 -11.83 1.56 9.55
N ARG A 460 -12.42 0.36 9.57
CA ARG A 460 -11.80 -0.86 10.12
C ARG A 460 -11.64 -1.95 9.07
N ARG A 461 -10.65 -2.81 9.29
CA ARG A 461 -10.56 -4.13 8.66
C ARG A 461 -11.26 -5.16 9.53
N PHE A 462 -11.92 -6.13 8.90
CA PHE A 462 -12.64 -7.22 9.59
C PHE A 462 -12.54 -8.53 8.79
N ALA A 463 -12.59 -9.66 9.49
CA ALA A 463 -12.98 -10.94 8.91
C ALA A 463 -14.48 -11.16 9.18
N VAL A 464 -15.13 -12.11 8.52
CA VAL A 464 -16.54 -12.45 8.82
C VAL A 464 -16.79 -13.95 8.72
N ALA A 465 -17.69 -14.45 9.55
CA ALA A 465 -18.33 -15.75 9.35
C ALA A 465 -19.86 -15.59 9.33
N ILE A 466 -20.51 -16.24 8.37
CA ILE A 466 -21.95 -16.14 8.10
C ILE A 466 -22.56 -17.53 8.25
N GLU A 467 -23.54 -17.70 9.14
CA GLU A 467 -24.21 -18.97 9.39
C GLU A 467 -25.73 -18.92 9.26
N SER A 468 -26.31 -20.01 8.79
CA SER A 468 -27.74 -20.26 8.75
C SER A 468 -28.27 -20.59 10.14
N THR A 469 -29.21 -19.79 10.61
CA THR A 469 -29.89 -19.92 11.92
C THR A 469 -31.12 -20.83 11.86
N ASN A 470 -31.61 -21.15 10.66
CA ASN A 470 -32.74 -22.06 10.42
C ASN A 470 -32.37 -23.34 9.66
N GLY A 471 -31.07 -23.64 9.52
CA GLY A 471 -30.55 -24.90 8.98
C GLY A 471 -30.53 -25.02 7.45
N GLY A 472 -31.08 -24.04 6.72
CA GLY A 472 -30.99 -24.01 5.24
C GLY A 472 -29.57 -23.72 4.74
N THR A 473 -29.27 -24.12 3.51
CA THR A 473 -27.97 -23.89 2.85
C THR A 473 -28.08 -22.78 1.80
N PHE A 474 -26.97 -22.09 1.57
CA PHE A 474 -26.86 -20.94 0.66
C PHE A 474 -25.44 -20.90 0.08
N VAL A 475 -25.18 -20.01 -0.89
CA VAL A 475 -23.83 -19.63 -1.34
C VAL A 475 -23.55 -18.18 -0.95
N ALA A 476 -22.29 -17.87 -0.64
CA ALA A 476 -21.86 -16.53 -0.24
C ALA A 476 -20.57 -16.11 -0.99
N GLU A 477 -20.59 -14.90 -1.54
CA GLU A 477 -19.43 -14.20 -2.11
C GLU A 477 -19.20 -12.88 -1.34
N ARG A 478 -17.99 -12.35 -1.43
CA ARG A 478 -17.62 -11.03 -0.90
C ARG A 478 -17.04 -10.18 -2.02
N ALA A 479 -17.72 -9.11 -2.39
CA ALA A 479 -17.15 -8.05 -3.22
C ALA A 479 -16.67 -6.90 -2.34
N MET A 480 -15.51 -6.33 -2.65
CA MET A 480 -14.99 -5.13 -2.00
C MET A 480 -14.51 -4.15 -3.06
N TYR A 481 -15.06 -2.95 -3.04
CA TYR A 481 -14.69 -1.86 -3.94
C TYR A 481 -14.03 -0.74 -3.15
N ALA A 482 -13.03 -0.09 -3.75
CA ALA A 482 -12.38 1.08 -3.18
C ALA A 482 -12.65 2.32 -4.04
N PHE A 483 -12.51 3.49 -3.41
CA PHE A 483 -12.90 4.81 -3.92
C PHE A 483 -14.41 4.95 -4.15
N SER A 484 -14.91 6.20 -4.11
CA SER A 484 -16.34 6.49 -4.28
C SER A 484 -16.88 6.23 -5.70
N ASP A 485 -16.00 6.04 -6.68
CA ASP A 485 -16.32 5.69 -8.07
C ASP A 485 -16.02 4.21 -8.40
N PHE A 486 -15.63 3.40 -7.40
CA PHE A 486 -15.23 2.00 -7.56
C PHE A 486 -14.12 1.81 -8.60
N ARG A 487 -13.14 2.71 -8.72
CA ARG A 487 -12.03 2.54 -9.68
C ARG A 487 -11.13 1.32 -9.43
N ALA A 488 -11.21 0.74 -8.24
CA ALA A 488 -10.52 -0.50 -7.86
C ALA A 488 -11.49 -1.41 -7.11
N GLY A 489 -11.30 -2.73 -7.18
CA GLY A 489 -12.08 -3.68 -6.38
C GLY A 489 -11.81 -5.13 -6.76
N HIS A 490 -12.18 -6.05 -5.88
CA HIS A 490 -12.01 -7.49 -6.07
C HIS A 490 -13.15 -8.27 -5.39
N VAL A 491 -13.27 -9.54 -5.75
CA VAL A 491 -14.24 -10.48 -5.16
C VAL A 491 -13.53 -11.74 -4.68
N ASN A 492 -14.11 -12.44 -3.72
CA ASN A 492 -13.79 -13.84 -3.50
C ASN A 492 -15.04 -14.67 -3.14
N MET A 493 -15.05 -15.94 -3.55
CA MET A 493 -15.99 -16.96 -3.07
C MET A 493 -15.66 -17.30 -1.61
N GLY A 494 -16.68 -17.35 -0.76
CA GLY A 494 -16.46 -17.70 0.65
C GLY A 494 -15.94 -19.13 0.80
N THR A 495 -15.25 -19.42 1.90
CA THR A 495 -14.94 -20.81 2.24
C THR A 495 -16.10 -21.43 3.03
N PRO A 496 -16.64 -22.60 2.64
CA PRO A 496 -17.54 -23.37 3.48
C PRO A 496 -16.93 -23.63 4.87
N TRP A 497 -17.59 -23.22 5.94
CA TRP A 497 -16.98 -23.20 7.28
C TRP A 497 -17.41 -24.41 8.14
N PRO A 498 -16.51 -25.36 8.45
CA PRO A 498 -16.86 -26.53 9.27
C PRO A 498 -16.92 -26.22 10.77
N GLY A 499 -16.28 -25.13 11.21
CA GLY A 499 -16.12 -24.79 12.62
C GLY A 499 -17.39 -24.26 13.30
N VAL A 500 -17.32 -24.18 14.63
CA VAL A 500 -18.21 -23.32 15.42
C VAL A 500 -17.79 -21.87 15.21
N ILE A 501 -18.76 -20.95 15.17
CA ILE A 501 -18.53 -19.51 15.12
C ILE A 501 -18.70 -18.98 16.54
N ALA A 502 -17.62 -18.46 17.12
CA ALA A 502 -17.63 -17.85 18.43
C ALA A 502 -18.29 -16.45 18.38
N ALA A 503 -18.92 -16.05 19.48
CA ALA A 503 -19.41 -14.68 19.63
C ALA A 503 -18.25 -13.76 20.03
N PRO A 504 -18.11 -12.56 19.42
CA PRO A 504 -17.05 -11.62 19.78
C PRO A 504 -17.08 -11.26 21.27
N ALA A 505 -15.90 -11.19 21.90
CA ALA A 505 -15.78 -10.97 23.33
C ALA A 505 -16.28 -9.57 23.78
N HIS A 506 -16.22 -8.59 22.88
CA HIS A 506 -16.66 -7.20 23.08
C HIS A 506 -17.02 -6.55 21.74
N PRO A 507 -17.73 -5.41 21.71
CA PRO A 507 -17.83 -4.59 20.50
C PRO A 507 -16.45 -4.09 20.05
N PRO A 508 -16.28 -3.65 18.79
CA PRO A 508 -15.05 -2.99 18.34
C PRO A 508 -14.76 -1.74 19.18
N ALA A 509 -13.49 -1.46 19.45
CA ALA A 509 -13.09 -0.34 20.30
C ALA A 509 -13.50 1.03 19.70
N THR A 510 -13.59 2.06 20.55
CA THR A 510 -13.82 3.44 20.10
C THR A 510 -12.54 4.24 20.18
N VAL A 511 -12.05 4.72 19.03
CA VAL A 511 -10.92 5.64 18.93
C VAL A 511 -11.44 7.03 18.59
N THR A 512 -10.97 8.05 19.31
CA THR A 512 -11.28 9.45 19.01
C THR A 512 -9.99 10.26 18.91
N ILE A 513 -10.00 11.31 18.09
CA ILE A 513 -8.91 12.30 18.03
C ILE A 513 -9.48 13.65 18.47
N THR A 514 -8.78 14.32 19.37
CA THR A 514 -9.15 15.64 19.91
C THR A 514 -8.15 16.75 19.57
N GLY A 515 -6.94 16.42 19.11
CA GLY A 515 -5.99 17.40 18.58
C GLY A 515 -4.60 16.85 18.24
N ILE A 516 -3.80 17.69 17.57
CA ILE A 516 -2.38 17.46 17.28
C ILE A 516 -1.60 18.71 17.70
N SER A 517 -0.40 18.54 18.28
CA SER A 517 0.52 19.64 18.62
C SER A 517 1.98 19.20 18.46
N PRO A 518 2.91 20.06 17.99
CA PRO A 518 2.67 21.39 17.43
C PRO A 518 1.92 21.34 16.09
N ALA A 519 1.28 22.44 15.72
CA ALA A 519 0.61 22.58 14.43
C ALA A 519 1.58 22.76 13.24
N GLN A 520 2.86 23.02 13.52
CA GLN A 520 3.92 23.22 12.53
C GLN A 520 5.17 22.39 12.86
N VAL A 521 5.78 21.81 11.84
CA VAL A 521 7.09 21.12 11.90
C VAL A 521 7.97 21.55 10.73
N ARG A 522 9.29 21.46 10.87
CA ARG A 522 10.27 21.79 9.83
C ARG A 522 10.21 20.79 8.66
N LEU A 523 10.65 21.21 7.48
CA LEU A 523 10.56 20.41 6.26
C LEU A 523 11.37 19.11 6.36
N SER A 524 12.54 19.14 7.00
CA SER A 524 13.41 17.97 7.22
C SER A 524 12.92 16.98 8.28
N GLY A 525 11.89 17.32 9.08
CA GLY A 525 11.33 16.44 10.10
C GLY A 525 12.28 16.14 11.28
N GLY A 526 12.04 15.04 11.98
CA GLY A 526 12.74 14.67 13.22
C GLY A 526 12.23 15.38 14.48
N GLU A 527 11.17 16.19 14.39
CA GLU A 527 10.49 16.79 15.54
C GLU A 527 9.40 15.87 16.10
N PRO A 528 9.18 15.83 17.43
CA PRO A 528 8.04 15.16 18.04
C PRO A 528 6.73 15.90 17.77
N ILE A 529 5.65 15.14 17.53
CA ILE A 529 4.27 15.60 17.67
C ILE A 529 3.57 14.78 18.76
N THR A 530 2.62 15.42 19.43
CA THR A 530 1.67 14.81 20.36
C THR A 530 0.30 14.78 19.71
N ILE A 531 -0.34 13.61 19.69
CA ILE A 531 -1.73 13.43 19.26
C ILE A 531 -2.55 13.13 20.51
N SER A 532 -3.65 13.87 20.71
CA SER A 532 -4.57 13.73 21.83
C SER A 532 -5.87 13.07 21.38
N GLY A 533 -6.51 12.29 22.25
CA GLY A 533 -7.69 11.53 21.89
C GLY A 533 -8.09 10.47 22.93
N THR A 534 -8.65 9.35 22.45
CA THR A 534 -8.94 8.15 23.25
C THR A 534 -8.72 6.88 22.43
N GLY A 535 -8.46 5.76 23.10
CA GLY A 535 -8.38 4.43 22.48
C GLY A 535 -7.00 4.11 21.90
N PHE A 536 -5.96 4.79 22.37
CA PHE A 536 -4.59 4.57 21.94
C PHE A 536 -3.86 3.53 22.82
N SER A 537 -2.77 2.98 22.28
CA SER A 537 -1.82 2.09 22.95
C SER A 537 -0.41 2.31 22.36
N ILE A 538 0.62 1.66 22.93
CA ILE A 538 1.98 1.70 22.37
C ILE A 538 2.07 1.06 20.96
N ASP A 539 1.14 0.17 20.64
CA ASP A 539 0.99 -0.50 19.34
C ASP A 539 0.20 0.36 18.32
N SER A 540 -0.19 1.58 18.69
CA SER A 540 -0.84 2.51 17.75
C SER A 540 0.17 3.02 16.73
N GLU A 541 -0.15 2.89 15.45
CA GLU A 541 0.69 3.38 14.36
C GLU A 541 0.34 4.82 14.02
N VAL A 542 1.36 5.64 13.72
CA VAL A 542 1.18 7.01 13.22
C VAL A 542 1.90 7.15 11.89
N THR A 543 1.29 7.83 10.91
CA THR A 543 1.96 8.17 9.64
C THR A 543 1.81 9.65 9.30
N LEU A 544 2.83 10.21 8.65
CA LEU A 544 2.82 11.54 8.03
C LEU A 544 2.88 11.37 6.51
N ASP A 545 1.82 11.78 5.82
CA ASP A 545 1.62 11.55 4.37
C ASP A 545 1.77 10.08 3.95
N GLY A 546 1.59 9.15 4.89
CA GLY A 546 1.70 7.70 4.66
C GLY A 546 3.06 7.10 5.02
N ILE A 547 4.06 7.94 5.33
CA ILE A 547 5.34 7.47 5.86
C ILE A 547 5.20 7.23 7.38
N PRO A 548 5.57 6.03 7.89
CA PRO A 548 5.54 5.74 9.31
C PRO A 548 6.35 6.73 10.16
N MET A 549 5.78 7.12 11.28
CA MET A 549 6.40 7.92 12.33
C MET A 549 6.81 7.01 13.49
N THR A 550 7.95 7.29 14.12
CA THR A 550 8.40 6.51 15.28
C THR A 550 7.61 6.93 16.52
N VAL A 551 6.67 6.09 16.97
CA VAL A 551 6.00 6.29 18.26
C VAL A 551 6.98 6.03 19.40
N THR A 552 7.18 7.04 20.26
CA THR A 552 8.12 6.98 21.39
C THR A 552 7.43 6.76 22.72
N SER A 553 6.15 7.13 22.82
CA SER A 553 5.30 6.83 23.97
C SER A 553 3.83 6.92 23.59
N ALA A 554 2.99 6.14 24.27
CA ALA A 554 1.54 6.30 24.20
C ALA A 554 0.90 5.96 25.56
N THR A 555 -0.20 6.64 25.84
CA THR A 555 -1.16 6.32 26.90
C THR A 555 -2.51 5.99 26.26
N SER A 556 -3.56 5.76 27.03
CA SER A 556 -4.91 5.59 26.47
C SER A 556 -5.49 6.85 25.82
N THR A 557 -4.88 8.02 26.03
CA THR A 557 -5.38 9.33 25.57
C THR A 557 -4.36 10.20 24.83
N THR A 558 -3.09 9.82 24.79
CA THR A 558 -2.02 10.55 24.09
C THR A 558 -1.06 9.62 23.35
N ILE A 559 -0.58 10.03 22.17
CA ILE A 559 0.55 9.40 21.46
C ILE A 559 1.62 10.48 21.24
N THR A 560 2.88 10.18 21.51
CA THR A 560 4.03 10.99 21.09
C THR A 560 4.76 10.27 19.96
N ALA A 561 4.94 10.91 18.81
CA ALA A 561 5.56 10.32 17.63
C ALA A 561 6.54 11.28 16.93
N ILE A 562 7.69 10.77 16.49
CA ILE A 562 8.71 11.56 15.80
C ILE A 562 8.42 11.60 14.30
N THR A 563 8.39 12.80 13.72
CA THR A 563 8.20 13.01 12.27
C THR A 563 9.37 12.41 11.47
N PRO A 564 9.14 11.85 10.28
CA PRO A 564 10.18 11.13 9.55
C PRO A 564 11.29 12.09 9.11
N VAL A 565 12.54 11.76 9.41
CA VAL A 565 13.70 12.55 8.97
C VAL A 565 13.85 12.43 7.45
N ARG A 566 13.90 13.57 6.76
CA ARG A 566 14.16 13.65 5.32
C ARG A 566 15.61 13.99 5.03
N THR A 567 16.12 13.47 3.92
CA THR A 567 17.48 13.64 3.43
C THR A 567 17.46 13.72 1.91
N ALA A 568 18.59 14.09 1.29
CA ALA A 568 18.74 14.07 -0.18
C ALA A 568 18.49 12.68 -0.82
N THR A 569 18.56 11.59 -0.04
CA THR A 569 18.25 10.23 -0.52
C THR A 569 16.76 9.90 -0.41
N THR A 570 16.04 10.44 0.59
CA THR A 570 14.62 10.17 0.82
C THR A 570 13.68 11.25 0.27
N GLY A 571 14.24 12.34 -0.25
CA GLY A 571 13.54 13.52 -0.75
C GLY A 571 12.95 14.36 0.39
N PHE A 572 13.23 15.66 0.39
CA PHE A 572 12.64 16.56 1.39
C PHE A 572 11.14 16.80 1.12
N GLY A 573 10.75 16.88 -0.15
CA GLY A 573 9.40 17.25 -0.56
C GLY A 573 9.12 18.74 -0.34
N SER A 574 7.86 19.14 -0.45
CA SER A 574 7.45 20.54 -0.30
C SER A 574 6.84 20.86 1.07
N VAL A 575 6.81 22.16 1.40
CA VAL A 575 6.02 22.72 2.51
C VAL A 575 4.51 22.57 2.31
N GLY A 576 3.74 22.85 3.35
CA GLY A 576 2.28 22.89 3.35
C GLY A 576 1.63 21.83 4.24
N PRO A 577 0.31 21.60 4.11
CA PRO A 577 -0.44 20.71 4.99
C PRO A 577 -0.13 19.24 4.70
N SER A 578 0.62 18.61 5.60
CA SER A 578 0.84 17.17 5.62
C SER A 578 -0.15 16.46 6.52
N ARG A 579 -0.72 15.35 6.05
CA ARG A 579 -1.78 14.62 6.74
C ARG A 579 -1.19 13.66 7.78
N VAL A 580 -1.64 13.80 9.02
CA VAL A 580 -1.34 12.85 10.11
C VAL A 580 -2.46 11.82 10.19
N ARG A 581 -2.09 10.54 10.21
CA ARG A 581 -3.02 9.41 10.39
C ARG A 581 -2.65 8.64 11.63
N VAL A 582 -3.66 8.08 12.30
CA VAL A 582 -3.51 7.14 13.42
C VAL A 582 -4.23 5.85 13.06
N THR A 583 -3.56 4.71 13.25
CA THR A 583 -4.20 3.40 13.34
C THR A 583 -4.07 2.92 14.78
N ALA A 584 -5.19 2.73 15.48
CA ALA A 584 -5.23 2.25 16.86
C ALA A 584 -6.36 1.24 17.02
N SER A 585 -6.11 0.13 17.73
CA SER A 585 -7.10 -0.94 17.97
C SER A 585 -7.88 -1.37 16.71
N GLY A 586 -7.21 -1.49 15.55
CA GLY A 586 -7.83 -1.87 14.27
C GLY A 586 -8.68 -0.80 13.57
N PHE A 587 -8.72 0.43 14.07
CA PHE A 587 -9.38 1.59 13.47
C PHE A 587 -8.35 2.57 12.93
N THR A 588 -8.46 2.93 11.65
CA THR A 588 -7.62 3.96 11.02
C THR A 588 -8.38 5.27 10.87
N THR A 589 -7.77 6.41 11.15
CA THR A 589 -8.39 7.71 10.85
C THR A 589 -7.37 8.80 10.56
N VAL A 590 -7.86 9.90 9.96
CA VAL A 590 -7.10 11.14 9.82
C VAL A 590 -7.19 11.91 11.13
N ALA A 591 -6.06 12.09 11.81
CA ALA A 591 -5.98 12.86 13.04
C ALA A 591 -6.02 14.38 12.79
N GLY A 592 -5.65 14.80 11.58
CA GLY A 592 -5.64 16.18 11.14
C GLY A 592 -4.51 16.44 10.16
N THR A 593 -4.10 17.70 10.03
CA THR A 593 -2.92 18.11 9.27
C THR A 593 -1.95 18.89 10.15
N ILE A 594 -0.66 18.72 9.90
CA ILE A 594 0.40 19.60 10.41
C ILE A 594 1.00 20.35 9.22
N GLN A 595 1.33 21.63 9.42
CA GLN A 595 1.96 22.44 8.40
C GLN A 595 3.48 22.18 8.41
N ARG A 596 4.00 21.61 7.33
CA ARG A 596 5.45 21.55 7.11
C ARG A 596 5.92 22.92 6.64
N VAL A 597 6.89 23.50 7.33
CA VAL A 597 7.45 24.84 7.06
C VAL A 597 8.95 24.74 6.83
N PHE A 598 9.52 25.60 5.99
CA PHE A 598 10.96 25.60 5.75
C PHE A 598 11.64 26.66 6.63
N ARG A 599 12.50 26.25 7.56
CA ARG A 599 13.06 27.14 8.58
C ARG A 599 14.56 27.33 8.40
N VAL A 600 15.00 28.59 8.32
CA VAL A 600 16.42 28.96 8.23
C VAL A 600 16.78 29.83 9.44
N LEU A 601 17.93 29.58 10.04
CA LEU A 601 18.57 30.50 10.99
C LEU A 601 19.78 31.12 10.29
N ALA A 602 19.84 32.45 10.19
CA ALA A 602 21.06 33.15 9.80
C ALA A 602 21.70 33.74 11.06
N ILE A 603 22.84 33.19 11.48
CA ILE A 603 23.64 33.72 12.59
C ILE A 603 24.94 34.33 12.07
N GLY A 604 25.31 35.48 12.59
CA GLY A 604 26.51 36.18 12.19
C GLY A 604 26.66 37.56 12.80
N ASP A 605 27.55 38.35 12.21
CA ASP A 605 27.87 39.70 12.65
C ASP A 605 27.05 40.77 11.89
N SER A 606 27.64 41.95 11.63
CA SER A 606 27.00 43.07 10.93
C SER A 606 26.61 42.74 9.49
N PHE A 607 27.25 41.74 8.86
CA PHE A 607 26.83 41.24 7.55
C PHE A 607 25.50 40.47 7.60
N THR A 608 25.12 39.93 8.76
CA THR A 608 23.83 39.22 8.92
C THR A 608 22.76 40.14 9.48
N GLU A 609 23.11 41.08 10.36
CA GLU A 609 22.19 42.14 10.80
C GLU A 609 21.80 43.12 9.68
N GLY A 610 22.59 43.18 8.60
CA GLY A 610 22.28 44.02 7.43
C GLY A 610 22.82 45.43 7.53
N GLN A 611 23.90 45.66 8.28
CA GLN A 611 24.44 47.01 8.47
C GLN A 611 24.92 47.61 7.14
N LEU A 612 24.55 48.86 6.89
CA LEU A 612 25.04 49.71 5.81
C LEU A 612 25.91 50.82 6.40
N VAL A 613 27.04 51.10 5.76
CA VAL A 613 27.98 52.15 6.20
C VAL A 613 28.34 53.06 5.02
N GLU A 614 28.01 54.34 5.14
CA GLU A 614 28.38 55.36 4.14
C GLU A 614 29.53 56.23 4.68
N ARG A 615 30.65 56.26 3.96
CA ARG A 615 31.79 57.15 4.22
C ARG A 615 31.61 58.46 3.45
N ILE A 616 31.04 59.45 4.11
CA ILE A 616 30.86 60.80 3.54
C ILE A 616 32.19 61.57 3.64
N PRO A 617 32.80 62.02 2.52
CA PRO A 617 34.02 62.81 2.55
C PRO A 617 33.80 64.17 3.23
N ILE A 618 34.62 64.48 4.23
CA ILE A 618 34.71 65.80 4.86
C ILE A 618 35.75 66.62 4.07
N PRO A 619 35.44 67.86 3.67
CA PRO A 619 36.44 68.75 3.08
C PRO A 619 37.67 68.88 3.97
N PRO A 620 38.91 68.79 3.44
CA PRO A 620 40.10 68.96 4.24
C PRO A 620 40.14 70.38 4.84
N PRO A 621 40.64 70.56 6.07
CA PRO A 621 40.79 71.89 6.66
C PRO A 621 41.75 72.74 5.81
N PRO A 622 41.53 74.07 5.71
CA PRO A 622 42.40 74.94 4.92
C PRO A 622 43.84 74.91 5.46
N PRO A 623 44.86 74.93 4.58
CA PRO A 623 46.25 74.75 4.98
C PRO A 623 46.74 75.90 5.87
N THR A 624 47.34 75.55 7.00
CA THR A 624 47.97 76.50 7.92
C THR A 624 49.46 76.67 7.61
N PRO A 625 50.10 77.82 7.94
CA PRO A 625 51.50 78.08 7.59
C PRO A 625 52.53 77.08 8.15
N THR A 626 52.15 76.27 9.13
CA THR A 626 53.00 75.27 9.78
C THR A 626 52.88 73.87 9.19
N ASN A 627 51.92 73.60 8.29
CA ASN A 627 51.73 72.27 7.70
C ASN A 627 51.25 72.39 6.23
N PRO A 628 52.18 72.50 5.25
CA PRO A 628 51.86 72.80 3.85
C PRO A 628 51.43 71.59 3.00
N THR A 629 51.37 70.39 3.57
CA THR A 629 50.89 69.19 2.87
C THR A 629 49.36 69.06 2.99
N PRO A 630 48.65 68.65 1.92
CA PRO A 630 47.22 68.32 2.03
C PRO A 630 47.03 67.18 3.02
N VAL A 631 46.22 67.42 4.05
CA VAL A 631 45.73 66.34 4.91
C VAL A 631 44.75 65.51 4.08
N SER A 632 44.83 64.17 4.14
CA SER A 632 43.81 63.31 3.53
C SER A 632 42.41 63.73 3.98
N PRO A 633 41.39 63.71 3.11
CA PRO A 633 40.03 64.00 3.51
C PRO A 633 39.64 63.17 4.74
N GLY A 634 39.09 63.83 5.75
CA GLY A 634 38.40 63.12 6.82
C GLY A 634 37.14 62.46 6.25
N PHE A 635 36.60 61.46 6.94
CA PHE A 635 35.31 60.88 6.58
C PHE A 635 34.40 60.87 7.81
N THR A 636 33.15 61.25 7.63
CA THR A 636 32.09 60.95 8.59
C THR A 636 31.46 59.63 8.16
N GLN A 637 31.24 58.72 9.11
CA GLN A 637 30.47 57.50 8.86
C GLN A 637 29.02 57.72 9.30
N THR A 638 28.08 57.39 8.43
CA THR A 638 26.67 57.18 8.81
C THR A 638 26.38 55.68 8.82
N TYR A 639 25.54 55.27 9.77
CA TYR A 639 25.14 53.88 9.96
C TYR A 639 23.65 53.78 9.69
N SER A 640 23.25 52.84 8.85
CA SER A 640 21.86 52.46 8.60
C SER A 640 21.78 50.95 8.43
N PHE A 641 20.59 50.43 8.10
CA PHE A 641 20.37 49.01 7.84
C PHE A 641 19.70 48.82 6.49
N ALA A 642 20.08 47.75 5.81
CA ALA A 642 19.42 47.26 4.61
C ALA A 642 17.97 46.92 4.91
N ASN A 643 17.10 47.06 3.91
CA ASN A 643 15.68 46.78 4.05
C ASN A 643 15.11 46.25 2.72
N PRO A 644 15.11 44.93 2.51
CA PRO A 644 15.53 43.86 3.44
C PRO A 644 17.07 43.66 3.52
N PRO A 645 17.62 43.20 4.66
CA PRO A 645 18.91 42.50 4.73
C PRO A 645 18.88 41.13 4.01
N TYR A 646 20.02 40.45 3.88
CA TYR A 646 20.05 39.18 3.12
C TYR A 646 19.17 38.04 3.70
N PRO A 647 18.98 37.86 5.02
CA PRO A 647 18.09 36.81 5.53
C PRO A 647 16.61 37.05 5.17
N GLU A 648 16.14 38.28 5.29
CA GLU A 648 14.78 38.70 4.94
C GLU A 648 14.57 38.73 3.41
N ALA A 649 15.61 39.11 2.63
CA ALA A 649 15.59 39.00 1.18
C ALA A 649 15.55 37.53 0.74
N LEU A 650 16.27 36.64 1.44
CA LEU A 650 16.24 35.19 1.22
C LEU A 650 14.86 34.61 1.51
N GLU A 651 14.19 35.06 2.58
CA GLU A 651 12.80 34.69 2.88
C GLU A 651 11.89 35.02 1.69
N GLY A 652 11.97 36.25 1.17
CA GLY A 652 11.21 36.69 -0.01
C GLY A 652 11.49 35.84 -1.26
N VAL A 653 12.74 35.42 -1.48
CA VAL A 653 13.07 34.49 -2.59
C VAL A 653 12.49 33.09 -2.35
N LEU A 654 12.61 32.55 -1.14
CA LEU A 654 12.07 31.24 -0.76
C LEU A 654 10.54 31.19 -0.91
N HIS A 655 9.84 32.28 -0.62
CA HIS A 655 8.38 32.41 -0.80
C HIS A 655 7.91 32.22 -2.24
N THR A 656 8.78 32.47 -3.23
CA THR A 656 8.47 32.26 -4.66
C THR A 656 8.74 30.83 -5.16
N ASP A 657 9.44 29.99 -4.38
CA ASP A 657 9.78 28.63 -4.78
C ASP A 657 8.69 27.63 -4.35
N ALA A 658 8.27 26.75 -5.26
CA ALA A 658 7.21 25.77 -5.00
C ALA A 658 7.56 24.70 -3.94
N GLN A 659 8.85 24.52 -3.60
CA GLN A 659 9.28 23.60 -2.55
C GLN A 659 9.23 24.24 -1.16
N TYR A 660 9.65 25.51 -1.04
CA TYR A 660 9.81 26.21 0.25
C TYR A 660 8.61 27.10 0.60
N GLY A 661 7.96 27.68 -0.41
CA GLY A 661 6.66 28.35 -0.35
C GLY A 661 6.56 29.56 0.58
N ALA A 662 5.39 30.21 0.58
CA ALA A 662 5.07 31.38 1.41
C ALA A 662 5.02 31.10 2.94
N THR A 663 5.40 29.90 3.37
CA THR A 663 5.56 29.50 4.77
C THR A 663 7.02 29.15 5.11
N ALA A 664 7.97 29.50 4.23
CA ALA A 664 9.36 29.58 4.63
C ALA A 664 9.54 30.74 5.62
N ASP A 665 10.47 30.58 6.56
CA ASP A 665 10.66 31.47 7.70
C ASP A 665 12.16 31.56 7.99
N VAL A 666 12.72 32.77 7.98
CA VAL A 666 14.15 33.02 8.12
C VAL A 666 14.41 33.89 9.34
N ASP A 667 14.87 33.28 10.43
CA ASP A 667 15.26 33.99 11.64
C ASP A 667 16.62 34.68 11.45
N ASN A 668 16.62 36.01 11.47
CA ASN A 668 17.83 36.83 11.48
C ASN A 668 18.38 36.95 12.92
N ALA A 669 19.52 36.31 13.16
CA ALA A 669 20.29 36.36 14.40
C ALA A 669 21.66 37.03 14.19
N GLY A 670 21.72 38.04 13.33
CA GLY A 670 22.85 38.95 13.22
C GLY A 670 23.09 39.76 14.51
N PHE A 671 24.34 40.15 14.75
CA PHE A 671 24.70 41.10 15.82
C PHE A 671 25.99 41.86 15.46
N SER A 672 25.86 43.14 15.12
CA SER A 672 26.98 43.96 14.63
C SER A 672 28.16 43.99 15.60
N GLY A 673 29.35 43.79 15.02
CA GLY A 673 30.61 43.74 15.76
C GLY A 673 30.82 42.49 16.62
N GLU A 674 29.93 41.48 16.58
CA GLU A 674 30.13 40.21 17.27
C GLU A 674 31.34 39.44 16.71
N CYS A 675 32.08 38.79 17.61
CA CYS A 675 33.12 37.82 17.28
C CYS A 675 32.58 36.40 17.53
N ALA A 676 33.03 35.42 16.76
CA ALA A 676 32.70 34.02 16.99
C ALA A 676 33.34 33.47 18.29
N SER A 677 34.57 33.86 18.60
CA SER A 677 35.36 33.30 19.72
C SER A 677 35.55 34.21 20.93
N ILE A 678 35.38 35.54 20.79
CA ILE A 678 35.73 36.55 21.80
C ILE A 678 34.46 37.26 22.33
N ALA A 679 34.14 37.07 23.60
CA ALA A 679 33.12 37.89 24.29
C ALA A 679 33.70 39.29 24.61
N GLY A 680 32.88 40.33 24.53
CA GLY A 680 33.30 41.74 24.67
C GLY A 680 33.73 42.40 23.35
N CYS A 681 33.74 41.66 22.25
CA CYS A 681 34.12 42.12 20.92
C CYS A 681 33.22 43.28 20.47
N SER A 682 33.82 44.42 20.10
CA SER A 682 33.11 45.67 19.77
C SER A 682 32.12 46.18 20.84
N GLY A 683 32.26 45.75 22.10
CA GLY A 683 31.33 46.05 23.19
C GLY A 683 30.15 45.08 23.32
N ASN A 684 30.04 44.07 22.46
CA ASN A 684 29.04 43.03 22.55
C ASN A 684 29.35 42.06 23.71
N PRO A 685 28.43 41.82 24.68
CA PRO A 685 28.67 40.95 25.82
C PRO A 685 28.76 39.45 25.47
N THR A 686 28.33 39.03 24.29
CA THR A 686 28.34 37.62 23.83
C THR A 686 29.33 37.38 22.69
N ARG A 687 29.35 36.14 22.21
CA ARG A 687 30.03 35.66 21.01
C ARG A 687 29.16 34.60 20.33
N GLY A 688 29.26 34.43 19.02
CA GLY A 688 28.40 33.50 18.26
C GLY A 688 28.44 32.06 18.79
N ALA A 689 29.59 31.59 19.27
CA ALA A 689 29.76 30.26 19.86
C ALA A 689 28.90 29.99 21.11
N ASP A 690 28.54 31.03 21.88
CA ASP A 690 27.68 30.90 23.06
C ASP A 690 26.18 31.13 22.71
N ARG A 691 25.88 31.88 21.65
CA ARG A 691 24.51 32.17 21.16
C ARG A 691 23.84 31.02 20.41
N ILE A 692 24.61 30.27 19.60
CA ILE A 692 24.07 29.25 18.70
C ILE A 692 23.28 28.15 19.44
N GLY A 693 23.78 27.67 20.58
CA GLY A 693 23.17 26.58 21.35
C GLY A 693 21.74 26.90 21.81
N PRO A 694 21.52 28.01 22.52
CA PRO A 694 20.18 28.50 22.85
C PRO A 694 19.25 28.64 21.64
N LEU A 695 19.72 29.22 20.52
CA LEU A 695 18.90 29.44 19.33
C LEU A 695 18.37 28.13 18.71
N VAL A 696 19.24 27.13 18.48
CA VAL A 696 18.85 25.82 17.91
C VAL A 696 18.19 24.86 18.91
N THR A 697 18.08 25.30 20.17
CA THR A 697 17.32 24.62 21.23
C THR A 697 15.91 25.19 21.35
N ALA A 698 15.76 26.51 21.27
CA ALA A 698 14.46 27.19 21.29
C ALA A 698 13.59 26.86 20.07
N ARG A 699 14.20 26.71 18.90
CA ARG A 699 13.53 26.38 17.63
C ARG A 699 14.37 25.40 16.81
N LYS A 700 13.72 24.51 16.05
CA LYS A 700 14.39 23.61 15.10
C LYS A 700 14.32 24.18 13.68
N TYR A 701 15.49 24.20 13.05
CA TYR A 701 15.71 24.72 11.69
C TYR A 701 16.05 23.58 10.74
N ASP A 702 15.76 23.79 9.45
CA ASP A 702 16.24 22.95 8.35
C ASP A 702 17.66 23.34 7.96
N VAL A 703 17.94 24.65 7.93
CA VAL A 703 19.26 25.21 7.59
C VAL A 703 19.73 26.17 8.68
N VAL A 704 21.01 26.10 9.02
CA VAL A 704 21.70 27.15 9.81
C VAL A 704 22.84 27.71 8.96
N ILE A 705 22.74 28.99 8.62
CA ILE A 705 23.77 29.77 7.94
C ILE A 705 24.63 30.43 9.01
N ILE A 706 25.94 30.26 8.93
CA ILE A 706 26.91 30.86 9.86
C ILE A 706 27.83 31.77 9.03
N LEU A 707 27.69 33.09 9.16
CA LEU A 707 28.56 34.08 8.53
C LEU A 707 29.18 34.98 9.61
N GLU A 708 30.32 34.55 10.14
CA GLU A 708 30.93 35.21 11.30
C GLU A 708 32.47 35.04 11.30
N GLY A 709 33.12 35.67 12.27
CA GLY A 709 34.55 35.56 12.50
C GLY A 709 35.39 36.70 11.90
N PHE A 710 34.79 37.58 11.09
CA PHE A 710 35.48 38.73 10.51
C PHE A 710 36.03 39.65 11.61
N ASN A 711 35.21 39.90 12.64
CA ASN A 711 35.59 40.73 13.78
C ASN A 711 36.65 40.08 14.68
N ASP A 712 36.75 38.74 14.75
CA ASP A 712 37.78 38.07 15.58
C ASP A 712 39.19 38.52 15.23
N LEU A 713 39.49 38.65 13.94
CA LEU A 713 40.81 39.10 13.50
C LEU A 713 40.98 40.62 13.61
N ASN A 714 39.92 41.40 13.46
CA ASN A 714 39.94 42.85 13.62
C ASN A 714 40.11 43.26 15.10
N ALA A 715 39.57 42.48 16.03
CA ALA A 715 39.72 42.64 17.48
C ALA A 715 41.09 42.12 18.01
N GLY A 716 41.99 41.66 17.15
CA GLY A 716 43.31 41.15 17.53
C GLY A 716 43.32 39.68 18.00
N GLY A 717 42.26 38.92 17.74
CA GLY A 717 42.16 37.49 18.00
C GLY A 717 43.03 36.62 17.09
N SER A 718 43.10 35.33 17.42
CA SER A 718 43.86 34.35 16.64
C SER A 718 42.97 33.63 15.61
N LEU A 719 43.54 33.35 14.44
CA LEU A 719 42.88 32.57 13.39
C LEU A 719 42.45 31.18 13.89
N SER A 720 43.28 30.52 14.70
CA SER A 720 42.92 29.22 15.30
C SER A 720 41.76 29.31 16.30
N GLY A 721 41.64 30.42 17.04
CA GLY A 721 40.52 30.69 17.94
C GLY A 721 39.20 30.84 17.17
N ALA A 722 39.18 31.71 16.16
CA ALA A 722 38.02 31.92 15.29
C ALA A 722 37.55 30.62 14.62
N ILE A 723 38.46 29.85 14.02
CA ILE A 723 38.13 28.58 13.34
C ILE A 723 37.64 27.50 14.33
N THR A 724 38.18 27.48 15.56
CA THR A 724 37.69 26.57 16.61
C THR A 724 36.27 26.92 17.03
N ALA A 725 35.96 28.22 17.18
CA ALA A 725 34.60 28.69 17.48
C ALA A 725 33.61 28.39 16.35
N LEU A 726 33.95 28.70 15.10
CA LEU A 726 33.13 28.39 13.92
C LEU A 726 32.86 26.88 13.78
N ARG A 727 33.86 26.03 14.03
CA ARG A 727 33.69 24.57 14.09
C ARG A 727 32.72 24.17 15.22
N SER A 728 32.85 24.77 16.41
CA SER A 728 31.93 24.53 17.53
C SER A 728 30.48 24.95 17.20
N MET A 729 30.30 26.08 16.50
CA MET A 729 28.98 26.55 16.08
C MET A 729 28.35 25.60 15.06
N GLY A 730 29.10 25.24 14.01
CA GLY A 730 28.63 24.30 13.00
C GLY A 730 28.32 22.91 13.56
N THR A 731 29.16 22.38 14.45
CA THR A 731 28.89 21.07 15.08
C THR A 731 27.68 21.11 16.01
N THR A 732 27.45 22.21 16.73
CA THR A 732 26.24 22.44 17.54
C THR A 732 24.97 22.52 16.68
N ALA A 733 25.01 23.28 15.58
CA ALA A 733 23.92 23.37 14.62
C ALA A 733 23.61 22.00 13.98
N ARG A 734 24.64 21.25 13.53
CA ARG A 734 24.50 19.89 13.01
C ARG A 734 23.91 18.92 14.03
N ALA A 735 24.29 19.02 15.31
CA ALA A 735 23.72 18.22 16.39
C ALA A 735 22.24 18.50 16.67
N SER A 736 21.72 19.69 16.27
CA SER A 736 20.28 19.98 16.28
C SER A 736 19.51 19.34 15.10
N GLY A 737 20.21 18.67 14.20
CA GLY A 737 19.68 18.05 12.98
C GLY A 737 19.51 18.99 11.79
N ALA A 738 20.12 20.19 11.82
CA ALA A 738 20.07 21.14 10.72
C ALA A 738 21.23 20.95 9.72
N THR A 739 20.98 21.28 8.45
CA THR A 739 22.04 21.44 7.44
C THR A 739 22.83 22.72 7.72
N VAL A 740 24.15 22.58 7.86
CA VAL A 740 25.05 23.72 8.13
C VAL A 740 25.55 24.32 6.82
N VAL A 741 25.35 25.63 6.65
CA VAL A 741 25.89 26.44 5.55
C VAL A 741 26.90 27.42 6.12
N MET A 742 28.18 27.17 5.88
CA MET A 742 29.30 27.99 6.35
C MET A 742 29.61 29.09 5.33
N GLY A 743 29.44 30.35 5.76
CA GLY A 743 29.63 31.55 4.96
C GLY A 743 31.07 31.99 4.85
N ARG A 744 31.40 32.58 3.69
CA ARG A 744 32.68 33.24 3.42
C ARG A 744 32.41 34.48 2.59
N ILE A 745 32.87 35.66 3.03
CA ILE A 745 32.74 36.91 2.27
C ILE A 745 34.11 37.46 1.88
N GLN A 746 34.24 37.94 0.65
CA GLN A 746 35.51 38.34 0.04
C GLN A 746 36.31 39.42 0.79
N VAL A 747 35.67 40.20 1.67
CA VAL A 747 36.32 41.21 2.52
C VAL A 747 37.08 40.59 3.71
N MET A 748 36.81 39.32 4.04
CA MET A 748 37.63 38.57 5.01
C MET A 748 39.05 38.33 4.49
N ARG A 749 40.02 38.26 5.41
CA ARG A 749 41.40 37.91 5.07
C ARG A 749 41.47 36.55 4.36
N SER A 750 42.38 36.44 3.38
CA SER A 750 42.57 35.22 2.58
C SER A 750 42.91 33.98 3.40
N ASP A 751 43.75 34.12 4.43
CA ASP A 751 44.11 33.00 5.33
C ASP A 751 42.93 32.50 6.16
N MET A 752 42.00 33.40 6.50
CA MET A 752 40.72 33.03 7.12
C MET A 752 39.78 32.32 6.14
N LEU A 753 39.67 32.83 4.91
CA LEU A 753 38.85 32.22 3.86
C LEU A 753 39.30 30.77 3.57
N ASP A 754 40.60 30.51 3.48
CA ASP A 754 41.14 29.18 3.25
C ASP A 754 41.02 28.26 4.47
N ALA A 755 41.16 28.78 5.69
CA ALA A 755 40.95 28.01 6.91
C ALA A 755 39.47 27.61 7.10
N ILE A 756 38.51 28.51 6.81
CA ILE A 756 37.07 28.17 6.80
C ILE A 756 36.78 27.09 5.76
N ARG A 757 37.34 27.22 4.54
CA ARG A 757 37.17 26.22 3.47
C ARG A 757 37.68 24.84 3.91
N THR A 758 38.84 24.80 4.56
CA THR A 758 39.44 23.55 5.05
C THR A 758 38.57 22.92 6.14
N MET A 759 38.18 23.70 7.15
CA MET A 759 37.30 23.24 8.23
C MET A 759 35.92 22.76 7.74
N ALA A 760 35.31 23.48 6.78
CA ALA A 760 34.04 23.07 6.20
C ALA A 760 34.14 21.74 5.41
N LEU A 761 35.28 21.48 4.75
CA LEU A 761 35.53 20.19 4.08
C LEU A 761 35.74 19.06 5.08
N GLU A 762 36.51 19.29 6.15
CA GLU A 762 36.73 18.31 7.24
C GLU A 762 35.42 17.91 7.94
N GLU A 763 34.55 18.88 8.19
CA GLU A 763 33.26 18.69 8.86
C GLU A 763 32.10 18.35 7.90
N MET A 764 32.35 18.29 6.59
CA MET A 764 31.32 18.12 5.55
C MET A 764 30.18 19.15 5.66
N PHE A 765 30.48 20.39 6.06
CA PHE A 765 29.52 21.49 6.02
C PHE A 765 29.34 21.98 4.57
N THR A 766 28.11 22.39 4.23
CA THR A 766 27.87 23.10 2.97
C THR A 766 28.55 24.46 3.05
N ARG A 767 29.09 24.97 1.94
CA ARG A 767 29.78 26.27 1.89
C ARG A 767 29.03 27.24 0.99
N VAL A 768 28.94 28.49 1.42
CA VAL A 768 28.46 29.61 0.59
C VAL A 768 29.57 30.65 0.44
N ASP A 769 29.83 31.06 -0.82
CA ASP A 769 30.90 31.99 -1.19
C ASP A 769 30.29 33.31 -1.68
N PHE A 770 30.36 34.35 -0.86
CA PHE A 770 30.02 35.73 -1.21
C PHE A 770 31.23 36.41 -1.88
N GLY A 771 31.39 36.13 -3.17
CA GLY A 771 32.49 36.63 -4.01
C GLY A 771 32.19 37.98 -4.68
N ALA A 772 32.94 38.27 -5.75
CA ALA A 772 32.97 39.57 -6.44
C ALA A 772 31.65 40.06 -7.06
N SER A 773 30.59 39.23 -7.07
CA SER A 773 29.24 39.64 -7.44
C SER A 773 28.52 40.42 -6.34
N VAL A 774 28.93 40.28 -5.08
CA VAL A 774 28.38 41.06 -3.96
C VAL A 774 29.02 42.44 -3.98
N GLU A 775 28.23 43.46 -4.33
CA GLU A 775 28.66 44.85 -4.30
C GLU A 775 28.90 45.29 -2.85
N ILE A 776 30.05 45.96 -2.63
CA ILE A 776 30.49 46.47 -1.34
C ILE A 776 30.40 48.00 -1.36
N GLY A 777 29.90 48.58 -0.27
CA GLY A 777 29.70 50.01 -0.11
C GLY A 777 31.00 50.80 0.08
N THR A 778 30.84 52.11 0.25
CA THR A 778 31.93 53.10 0.34
C THR A 778 32.90 52.92 1.52
N ASP A 779 32.63 51.97 2.43
CA ASP A 779 33.50 51.64 3.54
C ASP A 779 34.48 50.47 3.25
N ASP A 780 34.41 49.89 2.05
CA ASP A 780 35.20 48.74 1.60
C ASP A 780 34.95 47.45 2.41
N VAL A 781 33.89 47.39 3.22
CA VAL A 781 33.59 46.24 4.09
C VAL A 781 32.14 45.76 3.95
N HIS A 782 31.15 46.63 4.15
CA HIS A 782 29.75 46.22 4.21
C HIS A 782 29.11 46.18 2.82
N PRO A 783 28.27 45.18 2.50
CA PRO A 783 27.50 45.15 1.25
C PRO A 783 26.62 46.39 1.05
N THR A 784 26.30 46.71 -0.21
CA THR A 784 25.18 47.62 -0.54
C THR A 784 23.83 46.91 -0.40
N GLN A 785 22.71 47.61 -0.61
CA GLN A 785 21.39 47.00 -0.68
C GLN A 785 21.34 45.91 -1.77
N ASP A 786 21.76 46.24 -2.99
CA ASP A 786 21.91 45.31 -4.12
C ASP A 786 22.90 44.16 -3.80
N GLY A 787 23.94 44.46 -3.00
CA GLY A 787 24.85 43.47 -2.44
C GLY A 787 24.15 42.43 -1.54
N TYR A 788 23.30 42.88 -0.60
CA TYR A 788 22.51 41.99 0.26
C TYR A 788 21.46 41.17 -0.51
N GLU A 789 20.81 41.76 -1.51
CA GLU A 789 19.91 41.03 -2.41
C GLU A 789 20.66 39.96 -3.23
N THR A 790 21.88 40.27 -3.67
CA THR A 790 22.77 39.30 -4.33
C THR A 790 23.19 38.18 -3.38
N MET A 791 23.50 38.48 -2.12
CA MET A 791 23.79 37.47 -1.09
C MET A 791 22.61 36.51 -0.90
N ALA A 792 21.37 37.02 -0.82
CA ALA A 792 20.18 36.19 -0.73
C ALA A 792 20.02 35.23 -1.92
N GLY A 793 20.21 35.70 -3.15
CA GLY A 793 20.19 34.87 -4.35
C GLY A 793 21.25 33.77 -4.36
N ILE A 794 22.47 34.08 -3.89
CA ILE A 794 23.56 33.11 -3.74
C ILE A 794 23.21 32.03 -2.69
N VAL A 795 22.70 32.43 -1.52
CA VAL A 795 22.27 31.49 -0.46
C VAL A 795 21.13 30.60 -0.93
N TYR A 796 20.12 31.16 -1.59
CA TYR A 796 19.02 30.39 -2.18
C TYR A 796 19.54 29.33 -3.16
N GLY A 797 20.51 29.68 -4.03
CA GLY A 797 21.16 28.73 -4.93
C GLY A 797 21.85 27.57 -4.20
N VAL A 798 22.49 27.84 -3.05
CA VAL A 798 23.11 26.81 -2.20
C VAL A 798 22.06 25.94 -1.51
N ILE A 799 21.02 26.54 -0.91
CA ILE A 799 19.91 25.83 -0.26
C ILE A 799 19.22 24.89 -1.26
N LYS A 800 18.88 25.41 -2.45
CA LYS A 800 18.32 24.64 -3.57
C LYS A 800 19.29 23.61 -4.13
N GLY A 801 20.59 23.75 -3.90
CA GLY A 801 21.61 22.74 -4.21
C GLY A 801 21.54 21.53 -3.26
N THR A 802 21.36 21.78 -1.96
CA THR A 802 21.49 20.78 -0.88
C THR A 802 20.18 20.15 -0.42
N ILE A 803 19.05 20.86 -0.54
CA ILE A 803 17.72 20.41 -0.09
C ILE A 803 16.80 20.30 -1.32
N LYS A 804 16.64 19.08 -1.83
CA LYS A 804 15.90 18.72 -3.06
C LYS A 804 14.95 17.51 -2.87
#